data_AF-M7WW93-F1
#
_entry.id   AF-M7WW93-F1
#
_cell.length_a   1.000
_cell.length_b   1.000
_cell.length_c   1.000
_cell.angle_alpha   90.00
_cell.angle_beta   90.00
_cell.angle_gamma   90.00
#
_symmetry.space_group_name_H-M   'P 1'
#
loop_
_entity.id
_entity.type
_entity.pdbx_description
1 polymer ?
#
loop_
_entity_poly.entity_id
_entity_poly.type
_entity_poly.pdbx_seq_one_letter_code
_entity_poly.pdbx_strand_id
1 'polypeptide(L)'
;MLRAASRLGTHSSYRTLATAAGYAPRTRAPPPHTTLIAPGPRTHSNAYATISKPTDDAMTTQVDKSRYLADSNPPVCSLRIADSFKALTREEKLYAHYISQASWAGGRIIQRQTTPTAERLCDLVIATFSAAKGKAADLEALKAKSGVSDEDWNELLAYSAQVLSNLSNMRSFGATKFIPRVSEQSFEAVVKASQRSDVALPLWQELKEEIYSLSPEASLSIGKPSAGHVSAYYPSSPAPSDAQVDEVQALCDAAGISTANTRLSRVSDTELVLLVASISALPSHYPKSLKSEKLGFEVRLQAGDYADALAKVDAALAQAGQYAANDNQREMLKHYAKSFETGNIEAHKEGSRSWVKDVGPVVESYIGFIEDYVDPFGARAEWEGFTAIVNKAESAKFDTLVQGAAEHLKTLPWPKEYEVDVFKRPDFTALEILSFATSGIPAGINIPNCESSNLFLGLIRLFSNYDIRESLGFKNVSLINVLSAKAPGEPCTFIYPDEVEQYRAWEDKAFSVQVANHELLGHGSGKLFQQRADGSRNFDPEKTINPLTGEPIESWYMPGETYGSKVGPVSSSMEECRAEAVALYLASNADIATIFGHDTKEAQEDLVYYTFLVMMRAGVRALEFYDPTTKKHGQAHMQARLGIAQWLISHDIARVEFVHDDSGNLVDAFARVDRKAALERGKEVMGQLLVEIQVRKSTGDGPGATKFYTELTAPSAEWVDKLRPLVLAKKLPRKVFVQPNTVVNPSTGDVELVEYPTTPEGVVQSFIERDL
;
A
#
# COMPACT_ATOMS: atom_id res chain seq x y z
N MET A 1 -18.73 71.99 9.63
CA MET A 1 -19.99 72.27 8.91
C MET A 1 -20.89 71.04 9.07
N LEU A 2 -22.11 71.14 9.62
CA LEU A 2 -23.36 71.54 8.94
C LEU A 2 -23.69 70.63 7.74
N ARG A 3 -24.81 69.90 7.67
CA ARG A 3 -25.86 69.47 8.64
C ARG A 3 -26.49 68.18 8.02
N ALA A 4 -26.81 67.12 8.77
CA ALA A 4 -28.10 66.82 9.42
C ALA A 4 -29.31 66.68 8.44
N ALA A 5 -30.35 65.87 8.69
CA ALA A 5 -30.77 65.25 9.95
C ALA A 5 -31.74 64.05 9.79
N SER A 6 -31.98 63.36 10.93
CA SER A 6 -33.31 62.89 11.43
C SER A 6 -34.01 61.65 10.82
N ARG A 7 -34.74 60.82 11.60
CA ARG A 7 -34.92 60.72 13.09
C ARG A 7 -35.51 59.34 13.50
N LEU A 8 -35.29 58.98 14.79
CA LEU A 8 -36.18 58.32 15.79
C LEU A 8 -37.45 57.59 15.29
N GLY A 9 -37.89 56.43 15.80
CA GLY A 9 -37.89 55.86 17.17
C GLY A 9 -39.11 54.91 17.29
N THR A 10 -39.51 54.25 18.37
CA THR A 10 -39.06 54.12 19.79
C THR A 10 -39.73 52.88 20.43
N HIS A 11 -39.31 52.50 21.65
CA HIS A 11 -39.87 51.48 22.56
C HIS A 11 -41.38 51.11 22.46
N SER A 12 -41.73 49.85 22.76
CA SER A 12 -42.29 49.46 24.09
C SER A 12 -42.36 47.93 24.30
N SER A 13 -42.65 47.51 25.53
CA SER A 13 -42.72 46.13 26.02
C SER A 13 -44.14 45.72 26.46
N TYR A 14 -44.27 44.57 27.16
CA TYR A 14 -45.47 43.93 27.75
C TYR A 14 -46.36 43.07 26.81
N ARG A 15 -47.08 42.01 27.25
CA ARG A 15 -46.91 40.99 28.34
C ARG A 15 -48.06 39.95 28.27
N THR A 16 -47.82 38.73 28.74
CA THR A 16 -48.79 37.77 29.37
C THR A 16 -49.69 36.86 28.51
N LEU A 17 -49.92 35.64 29.07
CA LEU A 17 -50.94 34.60 28.76
C LEU A 17 -50.79 33.89 27.40
N ALA A 18 -51.12 32.61 27.17
CA ALA A 18 -51.46 31.37 27.90
C ALA A 18 -51.94 30.39 26.76
N THR A 19 -52.04 29.06 26.83
CA THR A 19 -51.94 28.03 27.88
C THR A 19 -51.77 26.65 27.23
N ALA A 20 -51.08 25.69 27.89
CA ALA A 20 -51.25 24.21 27.79
C ALA A 20 -51.17 23.50 26.40
N ALA A 21 -50.80 22.23 26.24
CA ALA A 21 -50.15 21.17 27.07
C ALA A 21 -49.41 20.22 26.07
N GLY A 22 -48.49 19.32 26.43
CA GLY A 22 -47.90 19.00 27.74
C GLY A 22 -47.92 17.49 28.03
N TYR A 23 -46.75 16.86 28.21
CA TYR A 23 -46.44 15.78 29.19
C TYR A 23 -44.96 15.38 29.09
N ALA A 24 -44.37 14.91 30.18
CA ALA A 24 -42.93 14.65 30.33
C ALA A 24 -42.67 13.32 31.08
N PRO A 25 -41.44 12.75 31.08
CA PRO A 25 -41.21 11.32 31.33
C PRO A 25 -41.05 10.94 32.83
N ARG A 26 -40.87 9.64 33.09
CA ARG A 26 -40.45 9.08 34.39
C ARG A 26 -39.43 7.93 34.23
N THR A 27 -38.66 7.68 35.29
CA THR A 27 -37.46 6.80 35.30
C THR A 27 -37.42 5.87 36.53
N ARG A 28 -36.81 4.67 36.35
CA ARG A 28 -36.14 3.76 37.33
C ARG A 28 -36.69 3.60 38.78
N ALA A 29 -36.98 2.34 39.20
CA ALA A 29 -36.32 1.63 40.33
C ALA A 29 -36.94 0.21 40.64
N PRO A 30 -36.19 -0.75 41.24
CA PRO A 30 -36.64 -2.10 41.70
C PRO A 30 -36.73 -2.18 43.28
N PRO A 31 -36.71 -3.33 44.02
CA PRO A 31 -36.80 -4.79 43.72
C PRO A 31 -37.99 -5.49 44.49
N PRO A 32 -38.03 -6.81 44.87
CA PRO A 32 -37.18 -7.48 45.90
C PRO A 32 -36.91 -9.02 45.70
N HIS A 33 -36.46 -9.70 46.77
CA HIS A 33 -36.08 -11.14 46.87
C HIS A 33 -37.11 -11.94 47.74
N THR A 34 -37.07 -13.28 47.98
CA THR A 34 -36.02 -14.31 47.78
C THR A 34 -36.58 -15.60 47.10
N THR A 35 -36.46 -16.90 47.48
CA THR A 35 -36.05 -17.66 48.70
C THR A 35 -35.51 -19.06 48.31
N LEU A 36 -34.73 -19.73 49.18
CA LEU A 36 -34.10 -21.05 48.95
C LEU A 36 -35.00 -22.25 49.33
N ILE A 37 -34.66 -23.45 48.80
CA ILE A 37 -34.38 -24.70 49.56
C ILE A 37 -33.94 -25.83 48.60
N ALA A 38 -33.04 -26.71 49.07
CA ALA A 38 -32.73 -28.03 48.48
C ALA A 38 -32.81 -29.10 49.58
N PRO A 39 -33.03 -30.40 49.25
CA PRO A 39 -31.87 -31.31 49.27
C PRO A 39 -31.95 -32.58 48.39
N GLY A 40 -30.78 -33.15 48.10
CA GLY A 40 -30.55 -34.61 48.19
C GLY A 40 -30.79 -35.47 46.93
N PRO A 41 -29.84 -36.36 46.56
CA PRO A 41 -29.96 -37.23 45.38
C PRO A 41 -30.44 -38.66 45.72
N ARG A 42 -31.05 -39.34 44.73
CA ARG A 42 -30.97 -40.80 44.59
C ARG A 42 -31.17 -41.27 43.15
N THR A 43 -30.43 -42.32 42.82
CA THR A 43 -30.44 -43.12 41.58
C THR A 43 -31.82 -43.60 41.15
N HIS A 44 -32.10 -43.63 39.83
CA HIS A 44 -32.11 -44.89 39.05
C HIS A 44 -32.29 -44.63 37.54
N SER A 45 -32.02 -45.66 36.74
CA SER A 45 -32.10 -45.68 35.27
C SER A 45 -33.53 -45.89 34.76
N ASN A 46 -33.87 -45.25 33.63
CA ASN A 46 -34.19 -45.98 32.38
C ASN A 46 -34.36 -45.03 31.19
N ALA A 47 -34.29 -45.59 29.97
CA ALA A 47 -34.27 -44.85 28.72
C ALA A 47 -35.64 -44.30 28.29
N TYR A 48 -35.62 -43.13 27.65
CA TYR A 48 -36.66 -42.66 26.73
C TYR A 48 -36.02 -41.98 25.52
N ALA A 49 -36.76 -41.95 24.40
CA ALA A 49 -36.21 -41.60 23.09
C ALA A 49 -35.75 -40.15 22.99
N THR A 50 -34.60 -39.94 22.35
CA THR A 50 -34.14 -38.62 21.90
C THR A 50 -35.02 -38.14 20.75
N ILE A 51 -35.86 -37.15 21.03
CA ILE A 51 -36.39 -36.26 19.97
C ILE A 51 -35.19 -35.53 19.38
N SER A 52 -34.94 -35.72 18.08
CA SER A 52 -33.94 -34.95 17.37
C SER A 52 -34.35 -33.48 17.37
N LYS A 53 -33.50 -32.63 17.96
CA LYS A 53 -33.49 -31.22 17.55
C LYS A 53 -33.18 -31.16 16.05
N PRO A 54 -33.76 -30.23 15.28
CA PRO A 54 -33.21 -29.93 13.97
C PRO A 54 -31.74 -29.56 14.14
N THR A 55 -30.89 -30.04 13.25
CA THR A 55 -29.57 -29.45 13.06
C THR A 55 -29.76 -28.01 12.61
N ASP A 56 -28.94 -27.10 13.14
CA ASP A 56 -28.77 -25.80 12.51
C ASP A 56 -28.08 -26.05 11.17
N ASP A 57 -28.89 -26.15 10.10
CA ASP A 57 -28.39 -26.12 8.73
C ASP A 57 -27.75 -24.76 8.51
N ALA A 58 -26.44 -24.71 8.76
CA ALA A 58 -25.63 -23.54 8.48
C ALA A 58 -25.81 -23.21 6.99
N MET A 59 -26.45 -22.07 6.70
CA MET A 59 -26.49 -21.50 5.36
C MET A 59 -25.05 -21.26 4.92
N THR A 60 -24.48 -22.21 4.21
CA THR A 60 -23.21 -22.07 3.51
C THR A 60 -23.43 -21.05 2.40
N THR A 61 -23.17 -19.79 2.73
CA THR A 61 -23.09 -18.69 1.77
C THR A 61 -22.12 -19.11 0.67
N GLN A 62 -22.67 -19.44 -0.49
CA GLN A 62 -21.89 -19.97 -1.59
C GLN A 62 -20.91 -18.90 -2.06
N VAL A 63 -19.62 -19.15 -1.85
CA VAL A 63 -18.52 -18.23 -2.18
C VAL A 63 -18.70 -17.71 -3.61
N ASP A 64 -18.81 -16.39 -3.77
CA ASP A 64 -18.96 -15.77 -5.09
C ASP A 64 -17.66 -15.92 -5.89
N LYS A 65 -17.60 -17.01 -6.66
CA LYS A 65 -16.49 -17.35 -7.55
C LYS A 65 -16.11 -16.19 -8.47
N SER A 66 -17.05 -15.31 -8.87
CA SER A 66 -16.79 -14.23 -9.82
C SER A 66 -15.81 -13.17 -9.30
N ARG A 67 -15.75 -12.97 -7.97
CA ARG A 67 -14.75 -12.09 -7.33
C ARG A 67 -13.34 -12.66 -7.49
N TYR A 68 -13.20 -13.96 -7.31
CA TYR A 68 -11.93 -14.70 -7.26
C TYR A 68 -11.48 -15.26 -8.62
N LEU A 69 -12.14 -14.93 -9.74
CA LEU A 69 -11.60 -15.21 -11.07
C LEU A 69 -10.46 -14.23 -11.41
N ALA A 70 -9.51 -14.69 -12.21
CA ALA A 70 -8.64 -13.82 -12.99
C ALA A 70 -9.46 -12.85 -13.87
N ASP A 71 -8.91 -11.70 -14.21
CA ASP A 71 -9.55 -10.79 -15.15
C ASP A 71 -9.37 -11.29 -16.60
N SER A 72 -10.48 -11.43 -17.33
CA SER A 72 -10.45 -11.70 -18.77
C SER A 72 -9.87 -10.49 -19.50
N ASN A 73 -8.95 -10.71 -20.45
CA ASN A 73 -8.30 -9.67 -21.26
C ASN A 73 -7.76 -8.47 -20.42
N PRO A 74 -6.80 -8.70 -19.51
CA PRO A 74 -6.26 -7.64 -18.65
C PRO A 74 -5.58 -6.55 -19.49
N PRO A 75 -5.77 -5.25 -19.19
CA PRO A 75 -5.23 -4.15 -19.98
C PRO A 75 -3.70 -4.05 -19.85
N VAL A 76 -2.98 -4.53 -20.87
CA VAL A 76 -1.52 -4.51 -20.92
C VAL A 76 -1.00 -3.15 -21.42
N CYS A 77 -0.07 -2.56 -20.67
CA CYS A 77 0.58 -1.28 -20.96
C CYS A 77 2.10 -1.44 -21.05
N SER A 78 2.75 -0.71 -21.97
CA SER A 78 4.23 -0.59 -22.02
C SER A 78 4.68 0.69 -21.32
N LEU A 79 5.87 0.65 -20.73
CA LEU A 79 6.57 1.78 -20.10
C LEU A 79 7.20 2.77 -21.11
N ARG A 80 7.26 2.42 -22.41
CA ARG A 80 7.72 3.28 -23.53
C ARG A 80 9.09 3.97 -23.30
N ILE A 81 10.04 3.26 -22.69
CA ILE A 81 11.31 3.84 -22.21
C ILE A 81 12.37 4.03 -23.32
N ALA A 82 12.13 3.53 -24.54
CA ALA A 82 13.15 3.39 -25.59
C ALA A 82 13.93 4.68 -25.93
N ASP A 83 13.27 5.82 -26.10
CA ASP A 83 13.96 7.08 -26.46
C ASP A 83 14.83 7.62 -25.32
N SER A 84 14.34 7.56 -24.08
CA SER A 84 15.07 7.97 -22.87
C SER A 84 16.24 7.02 -22.59
N PHE A 85 16.04 5.70 -22.74
CA PHE A 85 17.12 4.72 -22.63
C PHE A 85 18.19 4.92 -23.72
N LYS A 86 17.78 5.23 -24.95
CA LYS A 86 18.69 5.50 -26.06
C LYS A 86 19.62 6.68 -25.76
N ALA A 87 19.14 7.72 -25.08
CA ALA A 87 19.92 8.90 -24.70
C ALA A 87 21.03 8.64 -23.66
N LEU A 88 20.93 7.58 -22.84
CA LEU A 88 21.95 7.22 -21.85
C LEU A 88 23.32 6.93 -22.48
N THR A 89 24.40 7.25 -21.78
CA THR A 89 25.76 6.80 -22.10
C THR A 89 25.94 5.29 -21.88
N ARG A 90 27.08 4.73 -22.33
CA ARG A 90 27.40 3.31 -22.14
C ARG A 90 27.51 2.92 -20.66
N GLU A 91 28.08 3.78 -19.83
CA GLU A 91 28.26 3.52 -18.40
C GLU A 91 26.93 3.60 -17.65
N GLU A 92 26.11 4.63 -17.92
CA GLU A 92 24.75 4.74 -17.36
C GLU A 92 23.85 3.55 -17.76
N LYS A 93 23.98 3.04 -19.00
CA LYS A 93 23.29 1.82 -19.44
C LYS A 93 23.75 0.58 -18.69
N LEU A 94 25.06 0.41 -18.46
CA LEU A 94 25.61 -0.72 -17.69
C LEU A 94 25.20 -0.64 -16.21
N TYR A 95 25.24 0.55 -15.61
CA TYR A 95 24.70 0.80 -14.27
C TYR A 95 23.21 0.42 -14.19
N ALA A 96 22.38 0.97 -15.08
CA ALA A 96 20.95 0.68 -15.12
C ALA A 96 20.65 -0.81 -15.34
N HIS A 97 21.43 -1.50 -16.18
CA HIS A 97 21.31 -2.94 -16.40
C HIS A 97 21.57 -3.74 -15.11
N TYR A 98 22.70 -3.51 -14.44
CA TYR A 98 23.09 -4.28 -13.27
C TYR A 98 22.23 -3.97 -12.04
N ILE A 99 21.74 -2.74 -11.85
CA ILE A 99 20.73 -2.48 -10.82
C ILE A 99 19.38 -3.15 -11.17
N SER A 100 18.97 -3.16 -12.45
CA SER A 100 17.75 -3.88 -12.85
C SER A 100 17.85 -5.38 -12.56
N GLN A 101 19.02 -5.99 -12.80
CA GLN A 101 19.31 -7.37 -12.42
C GLN A 101 19.29 -7.56 -10.89
N ALA A 102 19.88 -6.65 -10.12
CA ALA A 102 19.87 -6.71 -8.65
C ALA A 102 18.44 -6.67 -8.09
N SER A 103 17.60 -5.74 -8.56
CA SER A 103 16.21 -5.64 -8.13
C SER A 103 15.41 -6.90 -8.45
N TRP A 104 15.53 -7.42 -9.68
CA TRP A 104 14.81 -8.61 -10.13
C TRP A 104 15.32 -9.93 -9.55
N ALA A 105 16.60 -10.02 -9.18
CA ALA A 105 17.14 -11.16 -8.44
C ALA A 105 16.38 -11.39 -7.12
N GLY A 106 15.96 -10.31 -6.46
CA GLY A 106 15.09 -10.35 -5.28
C GLY A 106 13.60 -10.57 -5.60
N GLY A 107 13.17 -10.67 -6.86
CA GLY A 107 11.79 -11.03 -7.21
C GLY A 107 11.34 -12.40 -6.68
N ARG A 108 12.30 -13.29 -6.38
CA ARG A 108 12.06 -14.55 -5.66
C ARG A 108 11.75 -14.33 -4.17
N ILE A 109 12.20 -13.22 -3.58
CA ILE A 109 11.92 -12.84 -2.19
C ILE A 109 10.44 -12.44 -2.08
N ILE A 110 9.95 -11.59 -2.99
CA ILE A 110 8.53 -11.20 -3.09
C ILE A 110 7.64 -12.45 -3.13
N GLN A 111 7.90 -13.37 -4.06
CA GLN A 111 7.18 -14.64 -4.19
C GLN A 111 7.10 -15.39 -2.85
N ARG A 112 8.20 -15.47 -2.11
CA ARG A 112 8.30 -16.15 -0.80
C ARG A 112 7.76 -15.33 0.38
N GLN A 113 7.44 -14.05 0.20
CA GLN A 113 6.75 -13.18 1.16
C GLN A 113 5.23 -13.22 0.98
N THR A 114 4.73 -13.35 -0.26
CA THR A 114 3.28 -13.37 -0.53
C THR A 114 2.62 -14.67 -0.06
N THR A 115 2.99 -15.82 -0.62
CA THR A 115 2.40 -17.14 -0.27
C THR A 115 3.44 -18.26 -0.27
N PRO A 116 3.20 -19.39 0.43
CA PRO A 116 4.11 -20.55 0.39
C PRO A 116 4.26 -21.21 -0.99
N THR A 117 3.42 -20.88 -1.97
CA THR A 117 3.34 -21.55 -3.28
C THR A 117 3.63 -20.64 -4.47
N ALA A 118 3.71 -19.32 -4.29
CA ALA A 118 3.82 -18.36 -5.39
C ALA A 118 5.10 -18.52 -6.24
N GLU A 119 6.23 -18.88 -5.62
CA GLU A 119 7.48 -19.17 -6.35
C GLU A 119 7.33 -20.39 -7.28
N ARG A 120 6.77 -21.48 -6.75
CA ARG A 120 6.49 -22.73 -7.47
C ARG A 120 5.48 -22.49 -8.60
N LEU A 121 4.49 -21.62 -8.36
CA LEU A 121 3.48 -21.23 -9.35
C LEU A 121 4.08 -20.38 -10.48
N CYS A 122 4.99 -19.46 -10.17
CA CYS A 122 5.73 -18.72 -11.19
C CYS A 122 6.60 -19.67 -12.02
N ASP A 123 7.31 -20.61 -11.37
CA ASP A 123 8.08 -21.65 -12.07
C ASP A 123 7.21 -22.53 -12.98
N LEU A 124 5.99 -22.88 -12.56
CA LEU A 124 5.02 -23.63 -13.37
C LEU A 124 4.66 -22.88 -14.65
N VAL A 125 4.30 -21.59 -14.54
CA VAL A 125 3.95 -20.76 -15.69
C VAL A 125 5.15 -20.61 -16.62
N ILE A 126 6.33 -20.27 -16.09
CA ILE A 126 7.55 -20.13 -16.88
C ILE A 126 7.94 -21.44 -17.57
N ALA A 127 7.87 -22.60 -16.89
CA ALA A 127 8.15 -23.90 -17.50
C ALA A 127 7.13 -24.27 -18.59
N THR A 128 5.85 -23.96 -18.39
CA THR A 128 4.77 -24.26 -19.36
C THR A 128 4.97 -23.53 -20.68
N PHE A 129 5.36 -22.26 -20.64
CA PHE A 129 5.46 -21.38 -21.82
C PHE A 129 6.89 -21.19 -22.37
N SER A 130 7.89 -21.93 -21.88
CA SER A 130 9.29 -21.85 -22.36
C SER A 130 9.75 -23.11 -23.09
N ALA A 131 10.58 -22.91 -24.12
CA ALA A 131 11.28 -23.98 -24.83
C ALA A 131 12.52 -24.45 -24.06
N ALA A 132 13.20 -23.51 -23.39
CA ALA A 132 14.34 -23.75 -22.52
C ALA A 132 14.39 -22.66 -21.43
N LYS A 133 15.29 -22.79 -20.45
CA LYS A 133 15.59 -21.68 -19.55
C LYS A 133 16.05 -20.46 -20.38
N GLY A 134 15.54 -19.27 -20.07
CA GLY A 134 15.78 -18.03 -20.82
C GLY A 134 15.16 -17.94 -22.23
N LYS A 135 14.29 -18.88 -22.65
CA LYS A 135 13.76 -18.92 -24.03
C LYS A 135 12.28 -19.30 -24.13
N ALA A 136 11.46 -18.41 -24.67
CA ALA A 136 10.04 -18.65 -24.91
C ALA A 136 9.77 -19.84 -25.86
N ALA A 137 8.60 -20.48 -25.70
CA ALA A 137 8.11 -21.52 -26.60
C ALA A 137 7.44 -20.92 -27.85
N ASP A 138 7.34 -21.74 -28.89
CA ASP A 138 6.40 -21.48 -30.00
C ASP A 138 4.97 -21.67 -29.45
N LEU A 139 4.26 -20.56 -29.27
CA LEU A 139 2.95 -20.52 -28.65
C LEU A 139 1.85 -21.15 -29.52
N GLU A 140 1.91 -20.96 -30.84
CA GLU A 140 0.96 -21.57 -31.77
C GLU A 140 1.16 -23.09 -31.86
N ALA A 141 2.42 -23.55 -31.90
CA ALA A 141 2.72 -24.98 -31.85
C ALA A 141 2.34 -25.61 -30.50
N LEU A 142 2.49 -24.89 -29.38
CA LEU A 142 2.08 -25.34 -28.06
C LEU A 142 0.55 -25.47 -27.96
N LYS A 143 -0.18 -24.44 -28.39
CA LYS A 143 -1.65 -24.42 -28.48
C LYS A 143 -2.18 -25.56 -29.35
N ALA A 144 -1.66 -25.70 -30.57
CA ALA A 144 -2.04 -26.76 -31.50
C ALA A 144 -1.75 -28.18 -30.95
N LYS A 145 -0.67 -28.35 -30.18
CA LYS A 145 -0.33 -29.62 -29.51
C LYS A 145 -1.20 -29.92 -28.28
N SER A 146 -1.69 -28.89 -27.58
CA SER A 146 -2.58 -29.05 -26.41
C SER A 146 -4.02 -29.36 -26.80
N GLY A 147 -4.49 -28.86 -27.95
CA GLY A 147 -5.85 -29.07 -28.45
C GLY A 147 -6.94 -28.31 -27.69
N VAL A 148 -6.58 -27.32 -26.85
CA VAL A 148 -7.56 -26.45 -26.17
C VAL A 148 -8.20 -25.46 -27.14
N SER A 149 -9.34 -24.87 -26.75
CA SER A 149 -10.00 -23.83 -27.54
C SER A 149 -9.24 -22.50 -27.52
N ASP A 150 -9.55 -21.61 -28.47
CA ASP A 150 -9.04 -20.23 -28.46
C ASP A 150 -9.39 -19.49 -27.14
N GLU A 151 -10.58 -19.77 -26.58
CA GLU A 151 -11.06 -19.18 -25.34
C GLU A 151 -10.28 -19.69 -24.11
N ASP A 152 -10.12 -21.01 -23.96
CA ASP A 152 -9.31 -21.62 -22.89
C ASP A 152 -7.85 -21.16 -22.97
N TRP A 153 -7.30 -21.04 -24.19
CA TRP A 153 -5.94 -20.56 -24.42
C TRP A 153 -5.75 -19.11 -23.98
N ASN A 154 -6.64 -18.21 -24.41
CA ASN A 154 -6.58 -16.79 -24.09
C ASN A 154 -6.79 -16.56 -22.59
N GLU A 155 -7.70 -17.29 -21.94
CA GLU A 155 -7.92 -17.20 -20.49
C GLU A 155 -6.75 -17.78 -19.68
N LEU A 156 -6.07 -18.83 -20.17
CA LEU A 156 -4.85 -19.33 -19.55
C LEU A 156 -3.70 -18.32 -19.66
N LEU A 157 -3.53 -17.67 -20.81
CA LEU A 157 -2.54 -16.60 -20.98
C LEU A 157 -2.88 -15.36 -20.13
N ALA A 158 -4.16 -14.97 -20.05
CA ALA A 158 -4.61 -13.89 -19.18
C ALA A 158 -4.30 -14.17 -17.71
N TYR A 159 -4.58 -15.39 -17.22
CA TYR A 159 -4.20 -15.83 -15.88
C TYR A 159 -2.68 -15.80 -15.68
N SER A 160 -1.93 -16.34 -16.63
CA SER A 160 -0.46 -16.46 -16.58
C SER A 160 0.23 -15.09 -16.53
N ALA A 161 -0.22 -14.14 -17.35
CA ALA A 161 0.27 -12.77 -17.34
C ALA A 161 -0.05 -12.07 -16.00
N GLN A 162 -1.24 -12.30 -15.43
CA GLN A 162 -1.59 -11.76 -14.10
C GLN A 162 -0.75 -12.38 -12.98
N VAL A 163 -0.53 -13.71 -12.98
CA VAL A 163 0.33 -14.39 -11.99
C VAL A 163 1.74 -13.83 -11.99
N LEU A 164 2.37 -13.73 -13.16
CA LEU A 164 3.73 -13.21 -13.27
C LEU A 164 3.80 -11.72 -12.87
N SER A 165 2.79 -10.92 -13.22
CA SER A 165 2.77 -9.49 -12.93
C SER A 165 2.46 -9.12 -11.48
N ASN A 166 1.78 -10.00 -10.72
CA ASN A 166 1.59 -9.87 -9.26
C ASN A 166 2.61 -10.71 -8.48
N LEU A 167 3.53 -11.41 -9.17
CA LEU A 167 4.46 -12.40 -8.63
C LEU A 167 3.81 -13.51 -7.78
N SER A 168 2.50 -13.72 -7.94
CA SER A 168 1.69 -14.66 -7.15
C SER A 168 0.28 -14.80 -7.76
N ASN A 169 -0.52 -15.73 -7.24
CA ASN A 169 -1.97 -15.78 -7.47
C ASN A 169 -2.78 -14.88 -6.49
N MET A 170 -2.15 -13.90 -5.84
CA MET A 170 -2.82 -12.88 -5.03
C MET A 170 -2.73 -11.53 -5.74
N ARG A 171 -3.84 -10.78 -5.78
CA ARG A 171 -3.84 -9.42 -6.33
C ARG A 171 -3.12 -8.50 -5.35
N SER A 172 -2.01 -7.88 -5.76
CA SER A 172 -1.30 -6.89 -4.94
C SER A 172 -2.21 -5.72 -4.58
N PHE A 173 -2.87 -5.15 -5.59
CA PHE A 173 -3.92 -4.17 -5.41
C PHE A 173 -5.26 -4.85 -5.09
N GLY A 174 -5.44 -5.24 -3.82
CA GLY A 174 -6.71 -5.80 -3.31
C GLY A 174 -6.58 -7.03 -2.41
N ALA A 175 -5.36 -7.51 -2.13
CA ALA A 175 -5.02 -8.57 -1.18
C ALA A 175 -5.80 -9.89 -1.34
N THR A 176 -6.32 -10.20 -2.52
CA THR A 176 -7.30 -11.29 -2.76
C THR A 176 -6.82 -12.29 -3.81
N LYS A 177 -7.12 -13.57 -3.60
CA LYS A 177 -6.73 -14.67 -4.49
C LYS A 177 -7.45 -14.56 -5.84
N PHE A 178 -6.77 -14.94 -6.92
CA PHE A 178 -7.38 -15.14 -8.23
C PHE A 178 -7.03 -16.52 -8.82
N ILE A 179 -8.03 -17.17 -9.39
CA ILE A 179 -7.94 -18.52 -9.98
C ILE A 179 -8.18 -18.46 -11.51
N PRO A 180 -7.71 -19.46 -12.28
CA PRO A 180 -7.95 -19.49 -13.72
C PRO A 180 -9.44 -19.64 -14.07
N ARG A 181 -9.86 -19.09 -15.22
CA ARG A 181 -11.20 -19.32 -15.79
C ARG A 181 -11.27 -20.64 -16.56
N VAL A 182 -10.23 -20.89 -17.34
CA VAL A 182 -9.90 -22.16 -18.01
C VAL A 182 -10.02 -23.36 -17.07
N SER A 183 -10.51 -24.49 -17.56
CA SER A 183 -10.69 -25.71 -16.75
C SER A 183 -9.36 -26.33 -16.30
N GLU A 184 -9.36 -27.05 -15.17
CA GLU A 184 -8.18 -27.83 -14.71
C GLU A 184 -7.68 -28.78 -15.82
N GLN A 185 -8.60 -29.39 -16.56
CA GLN A 185 -8.29 -30.34 -17.65
C GLN A 185 -7.62 -29.63 -18.83
N SER A 186 -8.09 -28.44 -19.19
CA SER A 186 -7.54 -27.62 -20.29
C SER A 186 -6.16 -27.05 -19.92
N PHE A 187 -5.97 -26.58 -18.68
CA PHE A 187 -4.65 -26.15 -18.19
C PHE A 187 -3.68 -27.35 -18.14
N GLU A 188 -4.10 -28.50 -17.61
CA GLU A 188 -3.26 -29.71 -17.62
C GLU A 188 -2.89 -30.15 -19.05
N ALA A 189 -3.79 -30.01 -20.03
CA ALA A 189 -3.50 -30.30 -21.44
C ALA A 189 -2.37 -29.42 -22.00
N VAL A 190 -2.36 -28.11 -21.68
CA VAL A 190 -1.27 -27.20 -22.06
C VAL A 190 0.04 -27.55 -21.32
N VAL A 191 -0.02 -27.86 -20.02
CA VAL A 191 1.16 -28.31 -19.25
C VAL A 191 1.77 -29.59 -19.85
N LYS A 192 0.94 -30.59 -20.20
CA LYS A 192 1.38 -31.84 -20.85
C LYS A 192 1.90 -31.59 -22.28
N ALA A 193 1.37 -30.58 -22.97
CA ALA A 193 1.83 -30.18 -24.30
C ALA A 193 3.12 -29.34 -24.29
N SER A 194 3.51 -28.73 -23.16
CA SER A 194 4.72 -27.92 -23.05
C SER A 194 6.00 -28.66 -23.51
N GLN A 195 7.00 -27.89 -23.95
CA GLN A 195 8.30 -28.45 -24.36
C GLN A 195 9.13 -28.90 -23.15
N ARG A 196 8.89 -28.29 -21.98
CA ARG A 196 9.52 -28.60 -20.69
C ARG A 196 8.54 -29.29 -19.73
N SER A 197 7.75 -30.23 -20.26
CA SER A 197 6.74 -30.94 -19.46
C SER A 197 7.35 -31.86 -18.39
N ASP A 198 8.63 -32.18 -18.50
CA ASP A 198 9.46 -32.80 -17.45
C ASP A 198 9.59 -31.92 -16.20
N VAL A 199 9.55 -30.59 -16.35
CA VAL A 199 9.55 -29.61 -15.24
C VAL A 199 8.14 -29.15 -14.90
N ALA A 200 7.32 -28.84 -15.90
CA ALA A 200 5.99 -28.27 -15.71
C ALA A 200 4.96 -29.28 -15.14
N LEU A 201 5.00 -30.55 -15.54
CA LEU A 201 4.01 -31.54 -15.09
C LEU A 201 4.16 -31.90 -13.60
N PRO A 202 5.36 -32.09 -13.02
CA PRO A 202 5.52 -32.26 -11.57
C PRO A 202 5.00 -31.06 -10.77
N LEU A 203 5.35 -29.83 -11.20
CA LEU A 203 4.85 -28.59 -10.59
C LEU A 203 3.32 -28.49 -10.64
N TRP A 204 2.71 -28.92 -11.75
CA TRP A 204 1.26 -28.95 -11.88
C TRP A 204 0.59 -29.94 -10.91
N GLN A 205 1.10 -31.17 -10.77
CA GLN A 205 0.51 -32.13 -9.83
C GLN A 205 0.68 -31.71 -8.36
N GLU A 206 1.70 -30.90 -8.05
CA GLU A 206 1.91 -30.28 -6.74
C GLU A 206 0.91 -29.14 -6.46
N LEU A 207 0.58 -28.33 -7.47
CA LEU A 207 -0.09 -27.03 -7.27
C LEU A 207 -1.57 -26.98 -7.68
N LYS A 208 -2.05 -27.86 -8.55
CA LYS A 208 -3.39 -27.73 -9.17
C LYS A 208 -4.55 -27.59 -8.18
N GLU A 209 -4.50 -28.29 -7.04
CA GLU A 209 -5.53 -28.21 -6.01
C GLU A 209 -5.54 -26.82 -5.36
N GLU A 210 -4.37 -26.26 -5.06
CA GLU A 210 -4.25 -24.90 -4.53
C GLU A 210 -4.57 -23.83 -5.59
N ILE A 211 -4.21 -24.03 -6.87
CA ILE A 211 -4.52 -23.10 -7.97
C ILE A 211 -6.03 -22.85 -8.09
N TYR A 212 -6.86 -23.89 -7.88
CA TYR A 212 -8.32 -23.80 -8.00
C TYR A 212 -9.08 -23.74 -6.65
N SER A 213 -8.40 -23.92 -5.51
CA SER A 213 -9.09 -23.94 -4.21
C SER A 213 -9.74 -22.59 -3.86
N LEU A 214 -11.03 -22.67 -3.54
CA LEU A 214 -11.86 -21.60 -2.97
C LEU A 214 -12.28 -21.90 -1.51
N SER A 215 -11.56 -22.79 -0.82
CA SER A 215 -11.90 -23.24 0.54
C SER A 215 -10.66 -23.48 1.42
N PRO A 216 -10.65 -23.03 2.69
CA PRO A 216 -11.66 -22.20 3.33
C PRO A 216 -11.68 -20.77 2.75
N GLU A 217 -12.83 -20.08 2.73
CA GLU A 217 -12.92 -18.73 2.15
C GLU A 217 -11.93 -17.73 2.78
N ALA A 218 -11.59 -17.92 4.07
CA ALA A 218 -10.60 -17.10 4.75
C ALA A 218 -9.22 -17.10 4.09
N SER A 219 -8.78 -18.21 3.47
CA SER A 219 -7.46 -18.29 2.82
C SER A 219 -7.42 -17.62 1.45
N LEU A 220 -8.55 -17.12 0.94
CA LEU A 220 -8.63 -16.38 -0.33
C LEU A 220 -8.22 -14.91 -0.18
N SER A 221 -7.67 -14.52 0.97
CA SER A 221 -7.13 -13.18 1.24
C SER A 221 -5.78 -13.25 1.96
N ILE A 222 -4.91 -12.27 1.69
CA ILE A 222 -3.73 -12.00 2.51
C ILE A 222 -4.21 -11.39 3.84
N GLY A 223 -3.64 -11.83 4.96
CA GLY A 223 -4.06 -11.34 6.27
C GLY A 223 -3.48 -12.13 7.44
N LYS A 224 -3.92 -11.78 8.67
CA LYS A 224 -3.51 -12.48 9.90
C LYS A 224 -3.86 -13.97 9.86
N PRO A 225 -2.89 -14.90 10.04
CA PRO A 225 -3.14 -16.34 10.06
C PRO A 225 -4.12 -16.80 11.15
N SER A 226 -4.19 -16.08 12.27
CA SER A 226 -5.16 -16.30 13.35
C SER A 226 -6.62 -16.16 12.94
N ALA A 227 -6.90 -15.47 11.83
CA ALA A 227 -8.21 -15.36 11.20
C ALA A 227 -8.39 -16.31 9.99
N GLY A 228 -7.46 -17.26 9.76
CA GLY A 228 -7.50 -18.21 8.66
C GLY A 228 -7.00 -17.68 7.30
N HIS A 229 -6.41 -16.48 7.29
CA HIS A 229 -5.83 -15.86 6.09
C HIS A 229 -4.41 -16.36 5.78
N VAL A 230 -3.92 -16.07 4.58
CA VAL A 230 -2.55 -16.40 4.15
C VAL A 230 -1.59 -15.25 4.45
N SER A 231 -0.38 -15.55 4.93
CA SER A 231 0.75 -14.62 4.94
C SER A 231 2.06 -15.40 5.11
N ALA A 232 2.96 -15.35 4.11
CA ALA A 232 4.22 -16.12 4.18
C ALA A 232 5.31 -15.45 5.04
N TYR A 233 5.03 -14.28 5.66
CA TYR A 233 5.78 -13.72 6.78
C TYR A 233 5.70 -14.59 8.06
N TYR A 234 4.69 -15.46 8.16
CA TYR A 234 4.44 -16.35 9.31
C TYR A 234 4.44 -17.81 8.85
N PRO A 235 5.57 -18.36 8.36
CA PRO A 235 5.59 -19.58 7.55
C PRO A 235 5.37 -20.91 8.31
N SER A 236 5.23 -20.90 9.63
CA SER A 236 4.97 -22.13 10.40
C SER A 236 3.50 -22.54 10.39
N SER A 237 3.25 -23.85 10.42
CA SER A 237 1.92 -24.40 10.71
C SER A 237 1.98 -25.27 11.98
N PRO A 238 1.32 -24.87 13.08
CA PRO A 238 0.54 -23.64 13.25
C PRO A 238 1.41 -22.36 13.28
N ALA A 239 0.81 -21.23 12.94
CA ALA A 239 1.44 -19.92 13.00
C ALA A 239 1.70 -19.45 14.46
N PRO A 240 2.53 -18.43 14.69
CA PRO A 240 2.52 -17.65 15.92
C PRO A 240 1.12 -17.06 16.17
N SER A 241 0.74 -16.90 17.44
CA SER A 241 -0.46 -16.14 17.80
C SER A 241 -0.18 -14.63 17.79
N ASP A 242 -1.21 -13.78 17.60
CA ASP A 242 -1.10 -12.32 17.63
C ASP A 242 -0.26 -11.82 18.82
N ALA A 243 -0.57 -12.30 20.02
CA ALA A 243 0.16 -11.93 21.24
C ALA A 243 1.65 -12.30 21.21
N GLN A 244 2.04 -13.37 20.50
CA GLN A 244 3.45 -13.72 20.27
C GLN A 244 4.08 -12.81 19.22
N VAL A 245 3.35 -12.38 18.18
CA VAL A 245 3.85 -11.41 17.18
C VAL A 245 4.10 -10.04 17.83
N ASP A 246 3.10 -9.52 18.55
CA ASP A 246 3.17 -8.23 19.24
C ASP A 246 4.29 -8.21 20.30
N GLU A 247 4.47 -9.32 21.02
CA GLU A 247 5.55 -9.47 22.01
C GLU A 247 6.93 -9.60 21.36
N VAL A 248 7.06 -10.32 20.25
CA VAL A 248 8.33 -10.38 19.49
C VAL A 248 8.68 -8.99 18.95
N GLN A 249 7.70 -8.21 18.51
CA GLN A 249 7.94 -6.81 18.11
C GLN A 249 8.50 -5.99 19.28
N ALA A 250 7.81 -5.99 20.43
CA ALA A 250 8.25 -5.25 21.61
C ALA A 250 9.65 -5.68 22.11
N LEU A 251 9.99 -6.96 22.02
CA LEU A 251 11.33 -7.47 22.32
C LEU A 251 12.40 -7.01 21.32
N CYS A 252 12.06 -6.91 20.03
CA CYS A 252 12.97 -6.44 18.99
C CYS A 252 13.21 -4.92 19.09
N ASP A 253 12.14 -4.13 19.24
CA ASP A 253 12.19 -2.68 19.46
C ASP A 253 13.05 -2.37 20.70
N ALA A 254 12.85 -3.07 21.83
CA ALA A 254 13.64 -2.93 23.05
C ALA A 254 15.11 -3.39 22.93
N ALA A 255 15.42 -4.26 21.97
CA ALA A 255 16.78 -4.70 21.66
C ALA A 255 17.48 -3.83 20.59
N GLY A 256 16.77 -2.86 20.00
CA GLY A 256 17.27 -2.04 18.89
C GLY A 256 17.36 -2.77 17.54
N ILE A 257 16.59 -3.86 17.38
CA ILE A 257 16.63 -4.75 16.21
C ILE A 257 15.40 -4.45 15.34
N SER A 258 15.62 -4.00 14.10
CA SER A 258 14.52 -3.80 13.15
C SER A 258 13.94 -5.14 12.69
N THR A 259 12.61 -5.21 12.59
CA THR A 259 11.86 -6.35 12.07
C THR A 259 11.61 -6.28 10.56
N ALA A 260 11.97 -5.18 9.89
CA ALA A 260 11.59 -4.91 8.49
C ALA A 260 11.99 -6.05 7.53
N ASN A 261 13.20 -6.60 7.68
CA ASN A 261 13.73 -7.70 6.85
C ASN A 261 13.58 -9.09 7.52
N THR A 262 12.48 -9.33 8.24
CA THR A 262 12.30 -10.57 9.04
C THR A 262 11.03 -11.36 8.74
N ARG A 263 11.04 -12.63 9.14
CA ARG A 263 9.85 -13.50 9.24
C ARG A 263 9.82 -14.20 10.60
N LEU A 264 8.62 -14.58 11.07
CA LEU A 264 8.46 -15.21 12.38
C LEU A 264 7.84 -16.61 12.29
N SER A 265 8.62 -17.61 12.67
CA SER A 265 8.24 -19.02 12.68
C SER A 265 8.04 -19.51 14.13
N ARG A 266 6.99 -20.29 14.39
CA ARG A 266 6.74 -20.96 15.68
C ARG A 266 7.23 -22.41 15.62
N VAL A 267 8.06 -22.79 16.59
CA VAL A 267 8.55 -24.18 16.76
C VAL A 267 7.73 -24.90 17.83
N SER A 268 7.40 -24.20 18.91
CA SER A 268 6.48 -24.64 19.96
C SER A 268 5.82 -23.43 20.64
N ASP A 269 5.06 -23.62 21.71
CA ASP A 269 4.52 -22.49 22.48
C ASP A 269 5.60 -21.69 23.22
N THR A 270 6.74 -22.32 23.53
CA THR A 270 7.86 -21.72 24.26
C THR A 270 9.09 -21.44 23.39
N GLU A 271 9.06 -21.79 22.09
CA GLU A 271 10.17 -21.57 21.15
C GLU A 271 9.68 -20.99 19.81
N LEU A 272 10.23 -19.84 19.44
CA LEU A 272 10.04 -19.20 18.14
C LEU A 272 11.39 -18.97 17.45
N VAL A 273 11.36 -18.72 16.15
CA VAL A 273 12.51 -18.33 15.33
C VAL A 273 12.18 -17.07 14.55
N LEU A 274 12.94 -16.00 14.82
CA LEU A 274 13.00 -14.82 13.98
C LEU A 274 14.02 -15.08 12.87
N LEU A 275 13.50 -15.35 11.67
CA LEU A 275 14.27 -15.49 10.45
C LEU A 275 14.65 -14.09 9.96
N VAL A 276 15.94 -13.85 9.71
CA VAL A 276 16.46 -12.54 9.29
C VAL A 276 17.07 -12.68 7.90
N ALA A 277 16.59 -11.87 6.94
CA ALA A 277 17.05 -11.90 5.56
C ALA A 277 18.55 -11.54 5.48
N SER A 278 19.37 -12.51 5.08
CA SER A 278 20.84 -12.40 5.12
C SER A 278 21.52 -13.49 4.32
N ILE A 279 22.66 -13.19 3.67
CA ILE A 279 23.50 -14.20 3.00
C ILE A 279 24.38 -14.97 4.01
N SER A 280 24.90 -14.26 5.01
CA SER A 280 25.93 -14.75 5.94
C SER A 280 25.45 -14.73 7.40
N ALA A 281 26.36 -14.88 8.36
CA ALA A 281 26.02 -14.86 9.77
C ALA A 281 25.63 -13.45 10.25
N LEU A 282 24.66 -13.36 11.16
CA LEU A 282 24.22 -12.10 11.78
C LEU A 282 25.36 -11.41 12.54
N PRO A 283 25.32 -10.08 12.71
CA PRO A 283 26.35 -9.32 13.42
C PRO A 283 26.59 -9.85 14.84
N SER A 284 27.84 -9.86 15.30
CA SER A 284 28.21 -10.37 16.63
C SER A 284 27.63 -9.58 17.82
N HIS A 285 27.00 -8.44 17.57
CA HIS A 285 26.25 -7.66 18.57
C HIS A 285 24.76 -8.00 18.61
N TYR A 286 24.21 -8.74 17.64
CA TYR A 286 22.85 -9.26 17.73
C TYR A 286 22.80 -10.37 18.80
N PRO A 287 21.79 -10.38 19.68
CA PRO A 287 21.60 -11.46 20.63
C PRO A 287 21.21 -12.76 19.88
N LYS A 288 21.66 -13.90 20.39
CA LYS A 288 21.28 -15.22 19.82
C LYS A 288 19.79 -15.51 20.00
N SER A 289 19.18 -14.94 21.03
CA SER A 289 17.77 -15.06 21.34
C SER A 289 17.30 -13.92 22.24
N LEU A 290 16.00 -13.65 22.21
CA LEU A 290 15.27 -12.76 23.11
C LEU A 290 14.27 -13.61 23.91
N LYS A 291 13.96 -13.21 25.16
CA LYS A 291 13.06 -13.96 26.05
C LYS A 291 11.89 -13.10 26.48
N SER A 292 10.68 -13.63 26.35
CA SER A 292 9.48 -13.04 26.93
C SER A 292 9.22 -13.63 28.32
N GLU A 293 9.50 -12.84 29.37
CA GLU A 293 9.04 -13.16 30.73
C GLU A 293 7.51 -13.00 30.86
N LYS A 294 6.88 -12.26 29.95
CA LYS A 294 5.42 -11.97 29.93
C LYS A 294 4.59 -13.13 29.36
N LEU A 295 5.12 -13.84 28.36
CA LEU A 295 4.45 -14.96 27.66
C LEU A 295 5.20 -16.30 27.75
N GLY A 296 6.38 -16.35 28.37
CA GLY A 296 7.09 -17.58 28.71
C GLY A 296 7.81 -18.28 27.55
N PHE A 297 8.17 -17.55 26.49
CA PHE A 297 8.86 -18.08 25.31
C PHE A 297 10.25 -17.48 25.09
N GLU A 298 11.07 -18.20 24.31
CA GLU A 298 12.33 -17.72 23.76
C GLU A 298 12.25 -17.66 22.23
N VAL A 299 12.58 -16.51 21.64
CA VAL A 299 12.69 -16.34 20.19
C VAL A 299 14.16 -16.33 19.79
N ARG A 300 14.59 -17.32 19.01
CA ARG A 300 15.97 -17.41 18.48
C ARG A 300 16.11 -16.59 17.21
N LEU A 301 17.21 -15.86 17.07
CA LEU A 301 17.52 -15.15 15.83
C LEU A 301 18.30 -16.07 14.89
N GLN A 302 17.89 -16.12 13.62
CA GLN A 302 18.46 -17.04 12.63
C GLN A 302 18.76 -16.32 11.30
N ALA A 303 20.02 -16.38 10.88
CA ALA A 303 20.49 -15.90 9.59
C ALA A 303 20.10 -16.83 8.43
N GLY A 304 20.32 -16.38 7.20
CA GLY A 304 20.22 -17.20 5.99
C GLY A 304 18.87 -17.19 5.29
N ASP A 305 17.88 -16.40 5.74
CA ASP A 305 16.63 -16.29 5.00
C ASP A 305 16.88 -15.56 3.67
N TYR A 306 16.36 -16.12 2.58
CA TYR A 306 16.58 -15.68 1.20
C TYR A 306 18.04 -15.59 0.71
N ALA A 307 18.99 -16.27 1.37
CA ALA A 307 20.43 -16.17 1.05
C ALA A 307 20.78 -16.45 -0.42
N ASP A 308 20.04 -17.34 -1.08
CA ASP A 308 20.20 -17.69 -2.50
C ASP A 308 19.79 -16.57 -3.47
N ALA A 309 18.75 -15.80 -3.11
CA ALA A 309 18.32 -14.63 -3.85
C ALA A 309 19.24 -13.44 -3.58
N LEU A 310 19.52 -13.15 -2.30
CA LEU A 310 20.38 -12.03 -1.89
C LEU A 310 21.81 -12.17 -2.45
N ALA A 311 22.36 -13.40 -2.56
CA ALA A 311 23.66 -13.61 -3.20
C ALA A 311 23.69 -13.24 -4.70
N LYS A 312 22.56 -13.36 -5.42
CA LYS A 312 22.43 -12.83 -6.80
C LYS A 312 22.35 -11.30 -6.79
N VAL A 313 21.61 -10.71 -5.84
CA VAL A 313 21.50 -9.25 -5.67
C VAL A 313 22.90 -8.65 -5.50
N ASP A 314 23.67 -9.11 -4.52
CA ASP A 314 25.00 -8.57 -4.20
C ASP A 314 25.99 -8.72 -5.35
N ALA A 315 25.94 -9.84 -6.08
CA ALA A 315 26.75 -10.04 -7.27
C ALA A 315 26.46 -9.00 -8.36
N ALA A 316 25.18 -8.64 -8.55
CA ALA A 316 24.75 -7.61 -9.49
C ALA A 316 25.06 -6.18 -9.00
N LEU A 317 24.86 -5.88 -7.71
CA LEU A 317 25.27 -4.60 -7.09
C LEU A 317 26.79 -4.37 -7.24
N ALA A 318 27.60 -5.42 -7.10
CA ALA A 318 29.05 -5.36 -7.31
C ALA A 318 29.45 -5.14 -8.78
N GLN A 319 28.59 -5.48 -9.75
CA GLN A 319 28.77 -5.04 -11.14
C GLN A 319 28.34 -3.58 -11.33
N ALA A 320 27.17 -3.18 -10.83
CA ALA A 320 26.68 -1.80 -10.93
C ALA A 320 27.66 -0.78 -10.30
N GLY A 321 28.30 -1.12 -9.18
CA GLY A 321 29.29 -0.27 -8.51
C GLY A 321 30.54 0.07 -9.34
N GLN A 322 30.84 -0.68 -10.41
CA GLN A 322 31.91 -0.36 -11.36
C GLN A 322 31.52 0.76 -12.35
N TYR A 323 30.23 1.02 -12.51
CA TYR A 323 29.66 2.01 -13.44
C TYR A 323 28.92 3.15 -12.73
N ALA A 324 29.01 3.20 -11.39
CA ALA A 324 28.43 4.23 -10.55
C ALA A 324 29.05 5.61 -10.85
N ALA A 325 28.21 6.60 -11.14
CA ALA A 325 28.63 7.90 -11.68
C ALA A 325 29.42 8.76 -10.66
N ASN A 326 29.24 8.53 -9.37
CA ASN A 326 29.88 9.30 -8.30
C ASN A 326 30.07 8.48 -7.01
N ASP A 327 30.69 9.09 -5.98
CA ASP A 327 31.01 8.41 -4.72
C ASP A 327 29.78 8.10 -3.85
N ASN A 328 28.70 8.90 -3.93
CA ASN A 328 27.45 8.58 -3.22
C ASN A 328 26.85 7.29 -3.78
N GLN A 329 26.86 7.10 -5.11
CA GLN A 329 26.41 5.87 -5.75
C GLN A 329 27.33 4.68 -5.44
N ARG A 330 28.66 4.86 -5.41
CA ARG A 330 29.59 3.79 -5.00
C ARG A 330 29.37 3.35 -3.56
N GLU A 331 29.24 4.29 -2.63
CA GLU A 331 29.04 3.99 -1.22
C GLU A 331 27.63 3.43 -0.94
N MET A 332 26.57 3.93 -1.57
CA MET A 332 25.22 3.39 -1.33
C MET A 332 25.10 1.91 -1.73
N LEU A 333 25.63 1.52 -2.89
CA LEU A 333 25.57 0.12 -3.35
C LEU A 333 26.39 -0.82 -2.47
N LYS A 334 27.57 -0.38 -2.03
CA LYS A 334 28.43 -1.05 -1.04
C LYS A 334 27.72 -1.22 0.30
N HIS A 335 26.97 -0.22 0.74
CA HIS A 335 26.19 -0.26 1.99
C HIS A 335 24.94 -1.15 1.89
N TYR A 336 24.21 -1.13 0.75
CA TYR A 336 23.10 -2.05 0.50
C TYR A 336 23.58 -3.50 0.45
N ALA A 337 24.67 -3.81 -0.28
CA ALA A 337 25.27 -5.13 -0.28
C ALA A 337 25.70 -5.55 1.15
N LYS A 338 26.29 -4.65 1.95
CA LYS A 338 26.63 -4.98 3.34
C LYS A 338 25.40 -5.26 4.22
N SER A 339 24.26 -4.63 3.92
CA SER A 339 22.97 -4.93 4.55
C SER A 339 22.50 -6.33 4.18
N PHE A 340 22.50 -6.68 2.90
CA PHE A 340 22.01 -7.98 2.40
C PHE A 340 22.94 -9.14 2.77
N GLU A 341 24.26 -8.91 2.82
CA GLU A 341 25.23 -9.87 3.35
C GLU A 341 24.96 -10.25 4.82
N THR A 342 24.57 -9.29 5.67
CA THR A 342 24.55 -9.47 7.14
C THR A 342 23.18 -9.40 7.81
N GLY A 343 22.14 -8.98 7.10
CA GLY A 343 20.81 -8.71 7.66
C GLY A 343 20.72 -7.46 8.53
N ASN A 344 21.73 -6.58 8.50
CA ASN A 344 21.80 -5.40 9.35
C ASN A 344 21.18 -4.15 8.67
N ILE A 345 19.98 -3.75 9.10
CA ILE A 345 19.27 -2.56 8.62
C ILE A 345 20.03 -1.24 8.90
N GLU A 346 20.96 -1.19 9.86
CA GLU A 346 21.85 -0.03 10.03
C GLU A 346 22.74 0.18 8.79
N ALA A 347 23.20 -0.90 8.15
CA ALA A 347 23.97 -0.80 6.91
C ALA A 347 23.10 -0.32 5.74
N HIS A 348 21.82 -0.72 5.71
CA HIS A 348 20.85 -0.23 4.72
C HIS A 348 20.70 1.30 4.82
N LYS A 349 20.50 1.81 6.04
CA LYS A 349 20.35 3.24 6.33
C LYS A 349 21.55 4.06 5.88
N GLU A 350 22.77 3.63 6.14
CA GLU A 350 23.97 4.35 5.65
C GLU A 350 24.07 4.35 4.10
N GLY A 351 23.47 3.33 3.46
CA GLY A 351 23.20 3.33 2.02
C GLY A 351 22.19 4.40 1.63
N SER A 352 21.02 4.43 2.26
CA SER A 352 19.98 5.43 2.02
C SER A 352 20.45 6.87 2.33
N ARG A 353 21.29 7.06 3.36
CA ARG A 353 21.96 8.34 3.67
C ARG A 353 22.97 8.77 2.61
N SER A 354 23.54 7.83 1.86
CA SER A 354 24.40 8.14 0.71
C SER A 354 23.56 8.46 -0.52
N TRP A 355 22.50 7.67 -0.78
CA TRP A 355 21.54 7.88 -1.84
C TRP A 355 20.79 9.23 -1.76
N VAL A 356 20.35 9.68 -0.57
CA VAL A 356 19.73 11.00 -0.37
C VAL A 356 20.68 12.16 -0.74
N LYS A 357 22.01 11.95 -0.71
CA LYS A 357 23.01 12.95 -1.13
C LYS A 357 23.30 12.91 -2.63
N ASP A 358 22.86 11.85 -3.34
CA ASP A 358 22.93 11.74 -4.79
C ASP A 358 21.76 12.52 -5.42
N VAL A 359 21.84 13.85 -5.40
CA VAL A 359 20.77 14.74 -5.85
C VAL A 359 20.71 14.80 -7.37
N GLY A 360 19.56 14.50 -7.95
CA GLY A 360 19.27 14.61 -9.38
C GLY A 360 20.21 13.82 -10.31
N PRO A 361 20.43 12.51 -10.11
CA PRO A 361 21.25 11.68 -11.01
C PRO A 361 20.63 11.55 -12.42
N VAL A 362 21.31 10.91 -13.36
CA VAL A 362 20.72 10.61 -14.69
C VAL A 362 19.89 9.33 -14.63
N VAL A 363 20.44 8.28 -14.02
CA VAL A 363 19.72 7.06 -13.66
C VAL A 363 19.45 7.10 -12.15
N GLU A 364 18.17 7.05 -11.77
CA GLU A 364 17.72 6.98 -10.38
C GLU A 364 17.36 5.53 -10.02
N SER A 365 17.59 5.13 -8.78
CA SER A 365 17.38 3.76 -8.33
C SER A 365 17.30 3.62 -6.80
N TYR A 366 16.35 2.81 -6.33
CA TYR A 366 16.28 2.35 -4.93
C TYR A 366 15.99 0.85 -4.89
N ILE A 367 16.38 0.16 -3.81
CA ILE A 367 16.35 -1.32 -3.70
C ILE A 367 16.41 -1.74 -2.23
N GLY A 368 15.61 -2.72 -1.80
CA GLY A 368 15.67 -3.28 -0.44
C GLY A 368 14.36 -3.89 0.06
N PHE A 369 14.21 -3.96 1.39
CA PHE A 369 12.95 -4.28 2.06
C PHE A 369 12.30 -2.95 2.50
N ILE A 370 11.31 -2.45 1.74
CA ILE A 370 10.92 -1.03 1.79
C ILE A 370 9.48 -0.78 2.29
N GLU A 371 8.49 -1.50 1.75
CA GLU A 371 7.06 -1.18 1.93
C GLU A 371 6.32 -2.18 2.83
N ASP A 372 5.57 -1.71 3.84
CA ASP A 372 4.99 -2.58 4.89
C ASP A 372 3.58 -3.15 4.61
N TYR A 373 2.93 -2.73 3.51
CA TYR A 373 1.51 -3.01 3.22
C TYR A 373 1.08 -4.49 3.20
N VAL A 374 2.02 -5.43 3.07
CA VAL A 374 1.76 -6.87 2.92
C VAL A 374 1.86 -7.63 4.26
N ASP A 375 2.52 -7.08 5.29
CA ASP A 375 2.49 -7.67 6.64
C ASP A 375 1.16 -7.30 7.32
N PRO A 376 0.31 -8.27 7.70
CA PRO A 376 -0.94 -8.00 8.41
C PRO A 376 -0.77 -7.47 9.85
N PHE A 377 0.47 -7.22 10.29
CA PHE A 377 0.82 -6.48 11.50
C PHE A 377 1.56 -5.15 11.23
N GLY A 378 1.91 -4.82 9.98
CA GLY A 378 2.53 -3.54 9.61
C GLY A 378 3.93 -3.31 10.18
N ALA A 379 4.79 -4.35 10.20
CA ALA A 379 6.14 -4.27 10.79
C ALA A 379 7.24 -5.02 10.00
N ARG A 380 6.90 -5.66 8.88
CA ARG A 380 7.79 -6.36 7.94
C ARG A 380 7.54 -5.84 6.54
N ALA A 381 8.61 -5.58 5.79
CA ALA A 381 8.55 -4.91 4.52
C ALA A 381 8.72 -5.89 3.35
N GLU A 382 7.95 -5.69 2.28
CA GLU A 382 8.10 -6.39 1.00
C GLU A 382 9.44 -6.00 0.36
N TRP A 383 10.08 -6.96 -0.31
CA TRP A 383 11.23 -6.67 -1.16
C TRP A 383 10.80 -5.87 -2.38
N GLU A 384 11.54 -4.84 -2.73
CA GLU A 384 11.40 -4.20 -4.03
C GLU A 384 12.73 -3.62 -4.55
N GLY A 385 12.72 -3.23 -5.82
CA GLY A 385 13.71 -2.30 -6.33
C GLY A 385 13.43 -1.84 -7.75
N PHE A 386 13.88 -0.64 -8.09
CA PHE A 386 13.63 -0.02 -9.39
C PHE A 386 14.85 0.64 -10.02
N THR A 387 14.77 0.83 -11.33
CA THR A 387 15.65 1.69 -12.12
C THR A 387 14.80 2.62 -12.97
N ALA A 388 15.18 3.88 -13.03
CA ALA A 388 14.48 4.90 -13.78
C ALA A 388 15.43 5.91 -14.41
N ILE A 389 14.96 6.62 -15.42
CA ILE A 389 15.68 7.71 -16.08
C ILE A 389 15.03 9.02 -15.64
N VAL A 390 15.83 9.97 -15.16
CA VAL A 390 15.31 11.26 -14.66
C VAL A 390 14.99 12.19 -15.83
N ASN A 391 13.70 12.45 -16.05
CA ASN A 391 13.26 13.43 -17.04
C ASN A 391 13.52 14.84 -16.52
N LYS A 392 14.63 15.45 -16.95
CA LYS A 392 15.08 16.77 -16.48
C LYS A 392 14.14 17.91 -16.86
N ALA A 393 13.36 17.78 -17.94
CA ALA A 393 12.40 18.80 -18.36
C ALA A 393 11.18 18.80 -17.44
N GLU A 394 10.55 17.64 -17.23
CA GLU A 394 9.41 17.48 -16.34
C GLU A 394 9.78 17.68 -14.86
N SER A 395 11.03 17.42 -14.48
CA SER A 395 11.53 17.67 -13.11
C SER A 395 11.55 19.16 -12.73
N ALA A 396 11.68 20.08 -13.69
CA ALA A 396 11.87 21.51 -13.40
C ALA A 396 10.69 22.16 -12.64
N LYS A 397 9.45 21.68 -12.84
CA LYS A 397 8.28 22.14 -12.08
C LYS A 397 8.28 21.62 -10.64
N PHE A 398 8.71 20.37 -10.43
CA PHE A 398 8.87 19.79 -9.10
C PHE A 398 9.99 20.48 -8.33
N ASP A 399 11.11 20.80 -8.99
CA ASP A 399 12.21 21.61 -8.44
C ASP A 399 11.75 23.01 -8.00
N THR A 400 10.78 23.58 -8.72
CA THR A 400 10.15 24.88 -8.37
C THR A 400 9.19 24.74 -7.18
N LEU A 401 8.40 23.67 -7.13
CA LEU A 401 7.53 23.35 -5.98
C LEU A 401 8.36 23.11 -4.70
N VAL A 402 9.49 22.42 -4.81
CA VAL A 402 10.46 22.19 -3.72
C VAL A 402 11.05 23.50 -3.17
N GLN A 403 11.23 24.53 -4.02
CA GLN A 403 11.67 25.86 -3.57
C GLN A 403 10.58 26.60 -2.77
N GLY A 404 9.30 26.44 -3.13
CA GLY A 404 8.16 27.01 -2.41
C GLY A 404 7.73 26.23 -1.15
N ALA A 405 8.10 24.95 -1.05
CA ALA A 405 7.61 24.00 -0.05
C ALA A 405 7.67 24.52 1.40
N ALA A 406 8.78 25.17 1.80
CA ALA A 406 8.94 25.69 3.15
C ALA A 406 7.93 26.79 3.53
N GLU A 407 7.36 27.51 2.56
CA GLU A 407 6.25 28.45 2.79
C GLU A 407 4.90 27.76 2.69
N HIS A 408 4.73 26.82 1.75
CA HIS A 408 3.48 26.05 1.61
C HIS A 408 3.15 25.21 2.85
N LEU A 409 4.16 24.60 3.50
CA LEU A 409 3.99 23.85 4.76
C LEU A 409 3.41 24.71 5.89
N LYS A 410 3.76 26.01 5.95
CA LYS A 410 3.20 26.94 6.96
C LYS A 410 1.70 27.23 6.74
N THR A 411 1.13 26.79 5.62
CA THR A 411 -0.30 26.91 5.33
C THR A 411 -1.10 25.67 5.73
N LEU A 412 -0.44 24.58 6.16
CA LEU A 412 -1.11 23.38 6.65
C LEU A 412 -1.83 23.65 7.99
N PRO A 413 -2.91 22.92 8.31
CA PRO A 413 -3.90 23.35 9.30
C PRO A 413 -3.55 23.02 10.76
N TRP A 414 -2.48 22.25 11.01
CA TRP A 414 -2.03 21.89 12.35
C TRP A 414 -1.17 23.00 13.00
N PRO A 415 -1.08 23.06 14.34
CA PRO A 415 -0.18 23.99 15.02
C PRO A 415 1.27 23.79 14.58
N LYS A 416 2.09 24.85 14.63
CA LYS A 416 3.49 24.81 14.19
C LYS A 416 4.29 23.73 14.94
N GLU A 417 3.94 23.46 16.18
CA GLU A 417 4.56 22.47 17.06
C GLU A 417 4.41 21.03 16.53
N TYR A 418 3.43 20.78 15.67
CA TYR A 418 3.17 19.51 14.98
C TYR A 418 3.90 19.39 13.62
N GLU A 419 4.63 20.42 13.20
CA GLU A 419 5.46 20.42 11.98
C GLU A 419 6.95 20.26 12.31
N VAL A 420 7.76 19.80 11.35
CA VAL A 420 9.20 19.59 11.57
C VAL A 420 9.95 20.90 11.86
N ASP A 421 10.85 20.88 12.85
CA ASP A 421 11.49 22.11 13.38
C ASP A 421 12.33 22.86 12.32
N VAL A 422 12.93 22.11 11.39
CA VAL A 422 13.68 22.62 10.24
C VAL A 422 13.37 21.76 9.02
N PHE A 423 12.59 22.29 8.07
CA PHE A 423 12.36 21.63 6.79
C PHE A 423 13.69 21.45 6.03
N LYS A 424 14.01 20.19 5.71
CA LYS A 424 15.14 19.83 4.85
C LYS A 424 14.64 19.82 3.41
N ARG A 425 15.26 20.59 2.52
CA ARG A 425 14.94 20.56 1.08
C ARG A 425 15.16 19.13 0.55
N PRO A 426 14.10 18.42 0.12
CA PRO A 426 14.26 17.11 -0.49
C PRO A 426 14.63 17.25 -1.97
N ASP A 427 14.94 16.12 -2.60
CA ASP A 427 14.90 16.00 -4.06
C ASP A 427 13.45 15.74 -4.53
N PHE A 428 13.11 16.15 -5.76
CA PHE A 428 11.86 15.75 -6.40
C PHE A 428 12.07 15.61 -7.91
N THR A 429 12.13 14.37 -8.39
CA THR A 429 12.36 14.04 -9.80
C THR A 429 11.11 13.48 -10.48
N ALA A 430 10.95 13.85 -11.76
CA ALA A 430 10.07 13.14 -12.68
C ALA A 430 10.84 11.92 -13.24
N LEU A 431 10.32 10.72 -13.03
CA LEU A 431 10.98 9.47 -13.38
C LEU A 431 10.26 8.72 -14.49
N GLU A 432 11.02 8.25 -15.47
CA GLU A 432 10.57 7.24 -16.43
C GLU A 432 11.14 5.89 -16.01
N ILE A 433 10.29 5.01 -15.48
CA ILE A 433 10.70 3.67 -15.04
C ILE A 433 11.21 2.85 -16.24
N LEU A 434 12.42 2.30 -16.09
CA LEU A 434 12.99 1.30 -16.99
C LEU A 434 12.58 -0.11 -16.53
N SER A 435 12.69 -0.38 -15.23
CA SER A 435 12.41 -1.68 -14.63
C SER A 435 12.05 -1.51 -13.15
N PHE A 436 11.06 -2.26 -12.66
CA PHE A 436 10.61 -2.25 -11.27
C PHE A 436 10.24 -3.68 -10.85
N ALA A 437 11.05 -4.27 -9.98
CA ALA A 437 10.75 -5.56 -9.34
C ALA A 437 9.85 -5.30 -8.12
N THR A 438 8.56 -5.54 -8.28
CA THR A 438 7.51 -5.28 -7.29
C THR A 438 6.28 -6.15 -7.57
N SER A 439 5.41 -6.34 -6.56
CA SER A 439 4.09 -6.94 -6.72
C SER A 439 3.10 -6.00 -7.45
N GLY A 440 3.38 -4.69 -7.54
CA GLY A 440 2.60 -3.74 -8.34
C GLY A 440 3.19 -2.33 -8.38
N ILE A 441 3.41 -1.78 -9.58
CA ILE A 441 4.09 -0.46 -9.76
C ILE A 441 3.22 0.69 -9.20
N PRO A 442 3.76 1.59 -8.35
CA PRO A 442 3.05 2.74 -7.79
C PRO A 442 2.97 3.93 -8.76
N ALA A 443 2.38 5.05 -8.31
CA ALA A 443 2.20 6.27 -9.12
C ALA A 443 3.26 7.36 -8.80
N GLY A 444 3.67 7.42 -7.54
CA GLY A 444 4.80 8.18 -6.99
C GLY A 444 5.32 7.45 -5.76
N ILE A 445 6.40 7.94 -5.17
CA ILE A 445 6.97 7.42 -3.91
C ILE A 445 7.67 8.55 -3.13
N ASN A 446 7.52 8.57 -1.81
CA ASN A 446 8.32 9.36 -0.86
C ASN A 446 9.28 8.41 -0.12
N ILE A 447 10.59 8.50 -0.34
CA ILE A 447 11.57 7.54 0.21
C ILE A 447 12.82 8.24 0.79
N PRO A 448 13.47 7.65 1.82
CA PRO A 448 13.31 6.29 2.31
C PRO A 448 12.32 6.16 3.49
N ASN A 449 11.56 5.06 3.54
CA ASN A 449 10.55 4.76 4.58
C ASN A 449 11.14 4.39 5.96
N CYS A 450 12.37 4.78 6.24
CA CYS A 450 13.09 4.35 7.43
C CYS A 450 12.59 5.12 8.68
N GLU A 451 11.62 4.56 9.39
CA GLU A 451 11.33 4.90 10.80
C GLU A 451 12.02 3.95 11.80
N SER A 452 12.20 4.39 13.05
CA SER A 452 13.04 3.88 14.15
C SER A 452 13.72 2.49 14.05
N SER A 453 15.03 2.50 14.31
CA SER A 453 15.70 1.63 15.28
C SER A 453 16.83 2.42 15.94
N ASN A 454 16.95 2.38 17.27
CA ASN A 454 18.04 3.03 18.00
C ASN A 454 18.93 1.94 18.64
N LEU A 455 20.23 1.93 18.36
CA LEU A 455 21.19 1.08 19.05
C LEU A 455 22.24 1.93 19.77
N PHE A 456 22.18 1.98 21.11
CA PHE A 456 23.15 2.74 21.91
C PHE A 456 24.38 1.88 22.26
N LEU A 457 25.44 1.97 21.44
CA LEU A 457 26.76 1.42 21.76
C LEU A 457 27.66 2.53 22.33
N GLY A 458 28.22 2.29 23.52
CA GLY A 458 28.93 3.30 24.30
C GLY A 458 30.04 4.04 23.54
N LEU A 459 30.08 5.36 23.72
CA LEU A 459 30.94 6.35 23.03
C LEU A 459 30.63 6.66 21.55
N ILE A 460 29.70 5.97 20.86
CA ILE A 460 29.30 6.35 19.50
C ILE A 460 27.82 6.78 19.48
N ARG A 461 27.57 8.00 18.98
CA ARG A 461 26.20 8.46 18.68
C ARG A 461 25.70 7.80 17.40
N LEU A 462 24.95 6.71 17.55
CA LEU A 462 24.05 6.21 16.52
C LEU A 462 22.68 6.88 16.73
N PHE A 463 22.06 7.33 15.64
CA PHE A 463 20.82 8.11 15.65
C PHE A 463 19.66 7.28 15.07
N SER A 464 18.43 7.59 15.50
CA SER A 464 17.17 6.98 15.01
C SER A 464 17.00 7.12 13.48
N ASN A 465 15.96 6.53 12.89
CA ASN A 465 15.83 6.48 11.43
C ASN A 465 15.09 7.72 10.88
N TYR A 466 14.19 8.26 11.70
CA TYR A 466 13.52 9.56 11.49
C TYR A 466 14.55 10.69 11.24
N ASP A 467 15.77 10.53 11.76
CA ASP A 467 16.95 11.36 11.51
C ASP A 467 17.35 11.47 10.04
N ILE A 468 17.15 10.45 9.17
CA ILE A 468 17.52 10.60 7.75
C ILE A 468 16.72 11.76 7.17
N ARG A 469 15.40 11.73 7.37
CA ARG A 469 14.46 12.77 6.94
C ARG A 469 14.61 14.09 7.72
N GLU A 470 14.76 14.02 9.05
CA GLU A 470 14.83 15.19 9.94
C GLU A 470 16.18 15.93 9.87
N SER A 471 17.30 15.23 9.62
CA SER A 471 18.65 15.83 9.61
C SER A 471 19.32 15.94 8.24
N LEU A 472 19.02 15.05 7.29
CA LEU A 472 19.53 15.12 5.91
C LEU A 472 18.47 15.57 4.90
N GLY A 473 17.38 14.82 4.77
CA GLY A 473 16.31 15.00 3.78
C GLY A 473 15.76 13.66 3.27
N PHE A 474 14.98 13.73 2.19
CA PHE A 474 14.34 12.60 1.51
C PHE A 474 14.32 12.86 -0.01
N LYS A 475 13.89 11.89 -0.82
CA LYS A 475 13.52 12.15 -2.23
C LYS A 475 12.05 11.82 -2.46
N ASN A 476 11.46 12.55 -3.40
CA ASN A 476 10.13 12.32 -3.93
C ASN A 476 10.29 11.93 -5.41
N VAL A 477 9.49 10.99 -5.89
CA VAL A 477 9.52 10.58 -7.30
C VAL A 477 8.11 10.55 -7.88
N SER A 478 7.93 11.07 -9.09
CA SER A 478 6.67 10.97 -9.84
C SER A 478 6.89 10.11 -11.08
N LEU A 479 6.19 8.97 -11.17
CA LEU A 479 6.48 7.94 -12.17
C LEU A 479 5.73 8.23 -13.47
N ILE A 480 6.19 9.23 -14.23
CA ILE A 480 5.43 9.87 -15.32
C ILE A 480 5.05 8.92 -16.47
N ASN A 481 5.85 7.87 -16.75
CA ASN A 481 5.49 6.85 -17.75
C ASN A 481 4.52 5.79 -17.22
N VAL A 482 4.39 5.64 -15.90
CA VAL A 482 3.35 4.82 -15.24
C VAL A 482 2.04 5.61 -15.18
N LEU A 483 2.11 6.91 -14.86
CA LEU A 483 0.95 7.82 -14.85
C LEU A 483 0.29 7.96 -16.23
N SER A 484 1.09 8.14 -17.28
CA SER A 484 0.60 8.27 -18.66
C SER A 484 0.20 6.95 -19.34
N ALA A 485 0.41 5.80 -18.67
CA ALA A 485 0.03 4.49 -19.19
C ALA A 485 -1.50 4.29 -19.19
N LYS A 486 -2.11 4.45 -20.37
CA LYS A 486 -3.53 4.17 -20.61
C LYS A 486 -3.72 3.09 -21.66
N ALA A 487 -4.53 2.08 -21.33
CA ALA A 487 -5.02 1.13 -22.32
C ALA A 487 -6.15 1.78 -23.15
N PRO A 488 -6.21 1.53 -24.47
CA PRO A 488 -7.27 2.10 -25.30
C PRO A 488 -8.64 1.55 -24.89
N GLY A 489 -9.64 2.42 -24.81
CA GLY A 489 -11.03 2.03 -24.55
C GLY A 489 -11.45 1.91 -23.07
N GLU A 490 -10.60 2.27 -22.09
CA GLU A 490 -10.92 2.17 -20.66
C GLU A 490 -12.23 2.93 -20.29
N PRO A 491 -13.30 2.26 -19.82
CA PRO A 491 -14.59 2.87 -19.51
C PRO A 491 -14.54 3.88 -18.36
N CYS A 492 -15.24 5.02 -18.49
CA CYS A 492 -15.32 6.03 -17.44
C CYS A 492 -16.48 5.75 -16.47
N THR A 493 -16.25 4.85 -15.53
CA THR A 493 -17.27 4.45 -14.52
C THR A 493 -17.48 5.50 -13.43
N PHE A 494 -18.74 5.64 -12.99
CA PHE A 494 -19.23 6.51 -11.90
C PHE A 494 -19.05 8.03 -12.07
N ILE A 495 -18.77 8.51 -13.27
CA ILE A 495 -18.83 9.93 -13.65
C ILE A 495 -20.14 10.17 -14.41
N TYR A 496 -20.79 11.31 -14.14
CA TYR A 496 -22.03 11.69 -14.81
C TYR A 496 -21.82 11.84 -16.33
N PRO A 497 -22.72 11.36 -17.22
CA PRO A 497 -22.46 11.29 -18.66
C PRO A 497 -21.99 12.61 -19.28
N ASP A 498 -22.67 13.71 -18.95
CA ASP A 498 -22.38 15.06 -19.48
C ASP A 498 -21.04 15.64 -18.99
N GLU A 499 -20.40 15.01 -17.99
CA GLU A 499 -19.14 15.46 -17.39
C GLU A 499 -17.94 14.58 -17.84
N VAL A 500 -18.17 13.50 -18.60
CA VAL A 500 -17.12 12.51 -18.96
C VAL A 500 -16.02 13.11 -19.83
N GLU A 501 -16.34 14.03 -20.75
CA GLU A 501 -15.35 14.64 -21.64
C GLU A 501 -14.37 15.53 -20.86
N GLN A 502 -14.91 16.43 -20.04
CA GLN A 502 -14.13 17.38 -19.25
C GLN A 502 -13.40 16.68 -18.11
N TYR A 503 -14.01 15.65 -17.50
CA TYR A 503 -13.32 14.77 -16.55
C TYR A 503 -12.09 14.12 -17.20
N ARG A 504 -12.22 13.50 -18.39
CA ARG A 504 -11.06 12.92 -19.09
C ARG A 504 -10.02 13.96 -19.51
N ALA A 505 -10.42 15.21 -19.77
CA ALA A 505 -9.52 16.31 -20.08
C ALA A 505 -8.78 16.89 -18.85
N TRP A 506 -9.19 16.52 -17.63
CA TRP A 506 -8.61 17.01 -16.37
C TRP A 506 -8.08 15.91 -15.43
N GLU A 507 -8.50 14.65 -15.57
CA GLU A 507 -8.10 13.49 -14.74
C GLU A 507 -6.59 13.45 -14.53
N ASP A 508 -5.81 13.51 -15.61
CA ASP A 508 -4.33 13.41 -15.55
C ASP A 508 -3.66 14.65 -14.96
N LYS A 509 -4.24 15.85 -15.14
CA LYS A 509 -3.71 17.11 -14.60
C LYS A 509 -3.95 17.19 -13.11
N ALA A 510 -5.20 16.96 -12.70
CA ALA A 510 -5.60 16.88 -11.30
C ALA A 510 -4.80 15.81 -10.58
N PHE A 511 -4.67 14.60 -11.15
CA PHE A 511 -3.90 13.53 -10.54
C PHE A 511 -2.38 13.81 -10.50
N SER A 512 -1.81 14.52 -11.49
CA SER A 512 -0.40 14.95 -11.44
C SER A 512 -0.12 15.96 -10.33
N VAL A 513 -1.01 16.94 -10.11
CA VAL A 513 -0.92 17.87 -8.96
C VAL A 513 -1.20 17.16 -7.63
N GLN A 514 -2.14 16.21 -7.63
CA GLN A 514 -2.50 15.40 -6.46
C GLN A 514 -1.28 14.60 -5.99
N VAL A 515 -0.62 13.84 -6.88
CA VAL A 515 0.63 13.13 -6.57
C VAL A 515 1.73 14.10 -6.12
N ALA A 516 1.91 15.24 -6.81
CA ALA A 516 2.93 16.23 -6.43
C ALA A 516 2.76 16.75 -4.99
N ASN A 517 1.53 17.05 -4.59
CA ASN A 517 1.23 17.48 -3.23
C ASN A 517 1.30 16.31 -2.24
N HIS A 518 0.83 15.12 -2.62
CA HIS A 518 0.79 13.90 -1.81
C HIS A 518 2.20 13.46 -1.38
N GLU A 519 3.17 13.37 -2.29
CA GLU A 519 4.57 13.02 -1.93
C GLU A 519 5.22 14.11 -1.06
N LEU A 520 5.32 15.34 -1.60
CA LEU A 520 6.19 16.38 -1.04
C LEU A 520 5.62 17.07 0.19
N LEU A 521 4.30 17.30 0.21
CA LEU A 521 3.63 18.13 1.22
C LEU A 521 2.66 17.29 2.07
N GLY A 522 2.17 16.16 1.56
CA GLY A 522 1.50 15.09 2.29
C GLY A 522 2.52 14.30 3.10
N HIS A 523 3.06 13.20 2.55
CA HIS A 523 4.07 12.39 3.23
C HIS A 523 5.21 13.23 3.77
N GLY A 524 5.78 14.15 2.97
CA GLY A 524 6.90 15.03 3.35
C GLY A 524 6.68 16.03 4.50
N SER A 525 5.47 16.12 5.08
CA SER A 525 5.15 17.00 6.23
C SER A 525 4.85 16.26 7.54
N GLY A 526 4.78 17.01 8.63
CA GLY A 526 4.35 16.54 9.95
C GLY A 526 5.46 15.90 10.78
N LYS A 527 5.44 16.17 12.09
CA LYS A 527 6.44 15.74 13.09
C LYS A 527 5.89 14.65 14.00
N LEU A 528 6.68 13.62 14.29
CA LEU A 528 6.43 12.69 15.40
C LEU A 528 7.02 13.23 16.71
N PHE A 529 6.27 13.17 17.80
CA PHE A 529 6.78 13.50 19.13
C PHE A 529 7.57 12.32 19.69
N GLN A 530 8.87 12.49 19.91
CA GLN A 530 9.78 11.39 20.26
C GLN A 530 10.52 11.68 21.57
N GLN A 531 10.67 10.65 22.40
CA GLN A 531 11.63 10.59 23.50
C GLN A 531 12.84 9.77 23.07
N ARG A 532 14.04 10.33 23.23
CA ARG A 532 15.33 9.70 22.91
C ARG A 532 15.82 8.82 24.05
N ALA A 533 16.81 7.97 23.78
CA ALA A 533 17.39 7.04 24.76
C ALA A 533 18.08 7.73 25.95
N ASP A 534 18.45 9.01 25.82
CA ASP A 534 18.97 9.84 26.92
C ASP A 534 17.87 10.51 27.79
N GLY A 535 16.59 10.23 27.50
CA GLY A 535 15.45 10.83 28.17
C GLY A 535 15.04 12.21 27.64
N SER A 536 15.81 12.82 26.73
CA SER A 536 15.42 14.07 26.07
C SER A 536 14.25 13.86 25.11
N ARG A 537 13.47 14.92 24.87
CA ARG A 537 12.37 14.92 23.89
C ARG A 537 12.70 15.82 22.69
N ASN A 538 12.02 15.66 21.57
CA ASN A 538 12.06 16.60 20.44
C ASN A 538 10.95 17.68 20.52
N PHE A 539 10.21 17.74 21.63
CA PHE A 539 9.09 18.66 21.88
C PHE A 539 8.99 18.99 23.38
N ASP A 540 8.14 19.95 23.74
CA ASP A 540 7.93 20.42 25.11
C ASP A 540 6.52 20.02 25.58
N PRO A 541 6.36 18.94 26.38
CA PRO A 541 5.04 18.39 26.70
C PRO A 541 4.16 19.31 27.54
N GLU A 542 4.75 20.30 28.23
CA GLU A 542 4.01 21.27 29.05
C GLU A 542 3.52 22.48 28.23
N LYS A 543 4.09 22.72 27.03
CA LYS A 543 3.75 23.87 26.16
C LYS A 543 3.09 23.47 24.86
N THR A 544 3.37 22.28 24.33
CA THR A 544 2.66 21.73 23.18
C THR A 544 1.26 21.32 23.63
N ILE A 545 0.24 21.90 23.00
CA ILE A 545 -1.18 21.63 23.30
C ILE A 545 -1.77 20.77 22.19
N ASN A 546 -2.51 19.75 22.57
CA ASN A 546 -3.30 18.92 21.66
C ASN A 546 -4.54 19.71 21.19
N PRO A 547 -4.67 20.06 19.90
CA PRO A 547 -5.78 20.90 19.43
C PRO A 547 -7.12 20.16 19.35
N LEU A 548 -7.15 18.82 19.52
CA LEU A 548 -8.39 18.03 19.60
C LEU A 548 -8.98 17.99 21.02
N THR A 549 -8.16 18.19 22.06
CA THR A 549 -8.60 18.11 23.47
C THR A 549 -8.48 19.44 24.22
N GLY A 550 -7.57 20.32 23.80
CA GLY A 550 -7.18 21.53 24.54
C GLY A 550 -6.14 21.28 25.64
N GLU A 551 -5.70 20.05 25.83
CA GLU A 551 -4.83 19.61 26.93
C GLU A 551 -3.35 19.43 26.50
N PRO A 552 -2.39 19.34 27.44
CA PRO A 552 -0.98 19.02 27.15
C PRO A 552 -0.76 17.64 26.51
N ILE A 553 0.46 17.37 26.03
CA ILE A 553 0.79 16.08 25.37
C ILE A 553 1.15 14.99 26.39
N GLU A 554 0.28 13.99 26.53
CA GLU A 554 0.48 12.83 27.42
C GLU A 554 1.08 11.59 26.72
N SER A 555 1.16 11.57 25.38
CA SER A 555 1.65 10.41 24.61
C SER A 555 2.65 10.83 23.52
N TRP A 556 3.66 9.97 23.31
CA TRP A 556 4.75 10.13 22.35
C TRP A 556 5.40 8.77 22.04
N TYR A 557 6.28 8.74 21.06
CA TYR A 557 7.07 7.57 20.66
C TYR A 557 8.30 7.42 21.57
N MET A 558 8.54 6.21 22.03
CA MET A 558 9.70 5.79 22.83
C MET A 558 10.84 5.31 21.93
N PRO A 559 12.08 5.17 22.45
CA PRO A 559 13.21 4.70 21.65
C PRO A 559 12.95 3.30 21.06
N GLY A 560 12.87 3.22 19.73
CA GLY A 560 12.61 1.98 19.00
C GLY A 560 11.24 1.92 18.33
N GLU A 561 10.23 2.62 18.86
CA GLU A 561 8.88 2.63 18.29
C GLU A 561 8.83 3.41 16.94
N THR A 562 8.06 2.90 15.98
CA THR A 562 7.73 3.55 14.69
C THR A 562 6.26 3.93 14.63
N TYR A 563 5.84 4.72 13.63
CA TYR A 563 4.42 4.93 13.32
C TYR A 563 3.67 3.59 13.16
N GLY A 564 4.26 2.63 12.43
CA GLY A 564 3.74 1.27 12.29
C GLY A 564 3.61 0.53 13.63
N SER A 565 4.69 0.39 14.41
CA SER A 565 4.66 -0.39 15.66
C SER A 565 3.86 0.28 16.79
N LYS A 566 3.67 1.59 16.76
CA LYS A 566 2.88 2.35 17.76
C LYS A 566 1.39 2.43 17.43
N VAL A 567 1.05 2.68 16.16
CA VAL A 567 -0.35 2.90 15.73
C VAL A 567 -1.00 1.60 15.27
N GLY A 568 -0.22 0.61 14.84
CA GLY A 568 -0.70 -0.72 14.48
C GLY A 568 -1.48 -0.73 13.15
N PRO A 569 -2.37 -1.73 12.92
CA PRO A 569 -2.91 -2.09 11.60
C PRO A 569 -3.72 -1.04 10.81
N VAL A 570 -3.87 0.19 11.31
CA VAL A 570 -4.43 1.32 10.54
C VAL A 570 -3.36 2.26 9.96
N SER A 571 -2.09 2.12 10.36
CA SER A 571 -0.99 3.05 10.07
C SER A 571 -0.90 3.46 8.60
N SER A 572 -0.48 2.55 7.70
CA SER A 572 -0.18 2.87 6.30
C SER A 572 -1.40 3.48 5.61
N SER A 573 -2.59 2.91 5.82
CA SER A 573 -3.87 3.43 5.31
C SER A 573 -4.26 4.82 5.84
N MET A 574 -4.01 5.10 7.13
CA MET A 574 -4.28 6.39 7.74
C MET A 574 -3.28 7.47 7.28
N GLU A 575 -2.04 7.08 6.97
CA GLU A 575 -1.05 7.97 6.34
C GLU A 575 -1.41 8.28 4.87
N GLU A 576 -1.89 7.30 4.10
CA GLU A 576 -2.47 7.55 2.77
C GLU A 576 -3.58 8.60 2.85
N CYS A 577 -4.48 8.46 3.83
CA CYS A 577 -5.57 9.39 4.06
C CYS A 577 -5.05 10.79 4.41
N ARG A 578 -3.95 10.90 5.16
CA ARG A 578 -3.29 12.18 5.44
C ARG A 578 -2.72 12.82 4.18
N ALA A 579 -1.95 12.07 3.39
CA ALA A 579 -1.27 12.61 2.21
C ALA A 579 -2.26 13.00 1.10
N GLU A 580 -3.28 12.17 0.85
CA GLU A 580 -4.41 12.49 -0.04
C GLU A 580 -5.22 13.70 0.47
N ALA A 581 -5.44 13.83 1.78
CA ALA A 581 -6.14 14.98 2.33
C ALA A 581 -5.33 16.29 2.19
N VAL A 582 -3.99 16.24 2.29
CA VAL A 582 -3.13 17.40 1.98
C VAL A 582 -3.23 17.77 0.51
N ALA A 583 -3.28 16.79 -0.40
CA ALA A 583 -3.42 17.05 -1.82
C ALA A 583 -4.72 17.80 -2.15
N LEU A 584 -5.85 17.44 -1.55
CA LEU A 584 -7.11 18.17 -1.69
C LEU A 584 -7.10 19.54 -1.00
N TYR A 585 -6.48 19.65 0.19
CA TYR A 585 -6.33 20.92 0.91
C TYR A 585 -5.55 21.97 0.09
N LEU A 586 -4.47 21.52 -0.57
CA LEU A 586 -3.58 22.34 -1.39
C LEU A 586 -4.02 22.50 -2.85
N ALA A 587 -5.04 21.77 -3.33
CA ALA A 587 -5.58 21.94 -4.69
C ALA A 587 -6.05 23.38 -4.99
N SER A 588 -6.40 24.14 -3.95
CA SER A 588 -6.81 25.56 -4.01
C SER A 588 -5.65 26.56 -3.91
N ASN A 589 -4.40 26.11 -3.87
CA ASN A 589 -3.23 26.98 -3.80
C ASN A 589 -2.84 27.46 -5.21
N ALA A 590 -3.06 28.76 -5.47
CA ALA A 590 -2.78 29.38 -6.76
C ALA A 590 -1.29 29.35 -7.16
N ASP A 591 -0.35 29.40 -6.20
CA ASP A 591 1.08 29.30 -6.51
C ASP A 591 1.42 27.91 -7.06
N ILE A 592 0.91 26.87 -6.39
CA ILE A 592 1.09 25.47 -6.81
C ILE A 592 0.41 25.22 -8.16
N ALA A 593 -0.81 25.73 -8.36
CA ALA A 593 -1.49 25.62 -9.65
C ALA A 593 -0.70 26.30 -10.79
N THR A 594 -0.14 27.48 -10.54
CA THR A 594 0.72 28.21 -11.50
C THR A 594 1.99 27.43 -11.83
N ILE A 595 2.63 26.76 -10.86
CA ILE A 595 3.81 25.89 -11.09
C ILE A 595 3.48 24.73 -12.04
N PHE A 596 2.23 24.28 -12.09
CA PHE A 596 1.75 23.23 -13.01
C PHE A 596 1.11 23.78 -14.30
N GLY A 597 1.24 25.08 -14.58
CA GLY A 597 0.73 25.73 -15.80
C GLY A 597 -0.78 25.94 -15.78
N HIS A 598 -1.36 26.22 -14.62
CA HIS A 598 -2.76 26.54 -14.43
C HIS A 598 -2.89 28.00 -13.99
N ASP A 599 -2.55 28.90 -14.90
CA ASP A 599 -2.35 30.34 -14.64
C ASP A 599 -3.64 31.17 -14.66
N THR A 600 -4.72 30.63 -15.22
CA THR A 600 -6.02 31.32 -15.31
C THR A 600 -6.94 30.92 -14.17
N LYS A 601 -7.83 31.83 -13.75
CA LYS A 601 -8.78 31.56 -12.65
C LYS A 601 -9.64 30.33 -12.96
N GLU A 602 -10.18 30.23 -14.17
CA GLU A 602 -10.97 29.08 -14.61
C GLU A 602 -10.19 27.77 -14.53
N ALA A 603 -8.90 27.76 -14.89
CA ALA A 603 -8.05 26.56 -14.76
C ALA A 603 -7.78 26.18 -13.30
N GLN A 604 -7.65 27.15 -12.40
CA GLN A 604 -7.49 26.92 -10.96
C GLN A 604 -8.79 26.41 -10.32
N GLU A 605 -9.95 26.96 -10.73
CA GLU A 605 -11.25 26.47 -10.26
C GLU A 605 -11.57 25.06 -10.80
N ASP A 606 -11.22 24.77 -12.06
CA ASP A 606 -11.31 23.42 -12.63
C ASP A 606 -10.38 22.44 -11.90
N LEU A 607 -9.12 22.83 -11.60
CA LEU A 607 -8.18 21.98 -10.87
C LEU A 607 -8.75 21.53 -9.52
N VAL A 608 -9.29 22.47 -8.72
CA VAL A 608 -9.98 22.15 -7.45
C VAL A 608 -11.14 21.20 -7.71
N TYR A 609 -12.01 21.53 -8.67
CA TYR A 609 -13.20 20.72 -8.97
C TYR A 609 -12.85 19.27 -9.34
N TYR A 610 -11.94 19.08 -10.28
CA TYR A 610 -11.59 17.77 -10.79
C TYR A 610 -10.74 16.96 -9.81
N THR A 611 -9.93 17.60 -8.96
CA THR A 611 -9.24 16.88 -7.85
C THR A 611 -10.26 16.28 -6.87
N PHE A 612 -11.28 17.05 -6.48
CA PHE A 612 -12.35 16.56 -5.61
C PHE A 612 -13.22 15.49 -6.31
N LEU A 613 -13.48 15.62 -7.62
CA LEU A 613 -14.27 14.65 -8.38
C LEU A 613 -13.50 13.32 -8.62
N VAL A 614 -12.19 13.38 -8.88
CA VAL A 614 -11.30 12.21 -8.94
C VAL A 614 -11.33 11.46 -7.60
N MET A 615 -11.18 12.18 -6.49
CA MET A 615 -11.26 11.61 -5.13
C MET A 615 -12.62 10.94 -4.87
N MET A 616 -13.74 11.62 -5.16
CA MET A 616 -15.08 11.06 -4.96
C MET A 616 -15.36 9.82 -5.82
N ARG A 617 -14.94 9.82 -7.09
CA ARG A 617 -15.03 8.64 -7.96
C ARG A 617 -14.21 7.47 -7.40
N ALA A 618 -13.03 7.73 -6.86
CA ALA A 618 -12.19 6.70 -6.26
C ALA A 618 -12.79 6.16 -4.95
N GLY A 619 -13.36 7.01 -4.10
CA GLY A 619 -14.06 6.59 -2.88
C GLY A 619 -15.30 5.72 -3.14
N VAL A 620 -16.04 5.96 -4.22
CA VAL A 620 -17.10 5.03 -4.68
C VAL A 620 -16.51 3.69 -5.13
N ARG A 621 -15.44 3.71 -5.95
CA ARG A 621 -14.76 2.50 -6.42
C ARG A 621 -14.13 1.67 -5.29
N ALA A 622 -13.81 2.28 -4.15
CA ALA A 622 -13.19 1.62 -3.01
C ALA A 622 -14.00 0.43 -2.46
N LEU A 623 -15.32 0.41 -2.68
CA LEU A 623 -16.21 -0.68 -2.25
C LEU A 623 -15.86 -2.05 -2.86
N GLU A 624 -15.18 -2.08 -4.02
CA GLU A 624 -14.60 -3.31 -4.61
C GLU A 624 -13.64 -4.02 -3.63
N PHE A 625 -12.85 -3.22 -2.90
CA PHE A 625 -11.78 -3.66 -2.00
C PHE A 625 -12.27 -3.83 -0.56
N TYR A 626 -13.48 -3.40 -0.23
CA TYR A 626 -14.12 -3.72 1.05
C TYR A 626 -14.70 -5.15 1.03
N ASP A 627 -14.52 -5.87 2.12
CA ASP A 627 -15.19 -7.15 2.39
C ASP A 627 -16.23 -7.01 3.52
N PRO A 628 -17.54 -7.12 3.25
CA PRO A 628 -18.59 -7.00 4.26
C PRO A 628 -18.53 -8.06 5.36
N THR A 629 -18.01 -9.26 5.06
CA THR A 629 -17.99 -10.39 5.99
C THR A 629 -16.95 -10.20 7.09
N THR A 630 -15.71 -9.88 6.73
CA THR A 630 -14.61 -9.60 7.68
C THR A 630 -14.53 -8.14 8.11
N LYS A 631 -15.27 -7.24 7.43
CA LYS A 631 -15.22 -5.77 7.57
C LYS A 631 -13.85 -5.16 7.32
N LYS A 632 -13.06 -5.79 6.44
CA LYS A 632 -11.70 -5.35 6.07
C LYS A 632 -11.68 -4.62 4.74
N HIS A 633 -10.65 -3.79 4.54
CA HIS A 633 -10.30 -3.18 3.27
C HIS A 633 -9.02 -3.83 2.75
N GLY A 634 -9.02 -4.33 1.52
CA GLY A 634 -7.87 -5.02 0.90
C GLY A 634 -6.83 -4.10 0.23
N GLN A 635 -6.94 -2.77 0.38
CA GLN A 635 -5.95 -1.83 -0.14
C GLN A 635 -6.02 -0.47 0.60
N ALA A 636 -4.89 -0.05 1.17
CA ALA A 636 -4.70 1.18 1.95
C ALA A 636 -5.27 2.44 1.28
N HIS A 637 -4.76 2.83 0.10
CA HIS A 637 -5.17 4.08 -0.55
C HIS A 637 -6.68 4.09 -0.89
N MET A 638 -7.29 2.94 -1.20
CA MET A 638 -8.73 2.89 -1.49
C MET A 638 -9.57 3.05 -0.21
N GLN A 639 -9.11 2.51 0.93
CA GLN A 639 -9.74 2.79 2.23
C GLN A 639 -9.63 4.28 2.58
N ALA A 640 -8.46 4.90 2.37
CA ALA A 640 -8.27 6.34 2.54
C ALA A 640 -9.24 7.16 1.66
N ARG A 641 -9.32 6.85 0.36
CA ARG A 641 -10.21 7.50 -0.60
C ARG A 641 -11.70 7.31 -0.25
N LEU A 642 -12.07 6.16 0.33
CA LEU A 642 -13.41 5.96 0.90
C LEU A 642 -13.65 6.88 2.10
N GLY A 643 -12.71 6.93 3.06
CA GLY A 643 -12.81 7.80 4.23
C GLY A 643 -12.96 9.28 3.85
N ILE A 644 -12.14 9.76 2.91
CA ILE A 644 -12.23 11.12 2.38
C ILE A 644 -13.57 11.34 1.65
N ALA A 645 -14.05 10.40 0.85
CA ALA A 645 -15.35 10.53 0.20
C ALA A 645 -16.51 10.58 1.21
N GLN A 646 -16.49 9.77 2.28
CA GLN A 646 -17.49 9.84 3.34
C GLN A 646 -17.39 11.17 4.13
N TRP A 647 -16.18 11.72 4.31
CA TRP A 647 -15.96 13.04 4.91
C TRP A 647 -16.51 14.19 4.05
N LEU A 648 -16.30 14.14 2.73
CA LEU A 648 -16.86 15.12 1.79
C LEU A 648 -18.40 15.06 1.70
N ILE A 649 -18.98 13.87 1.92
CA ILE A 649 -20.43 13.69 2.04
C ILE A 649 -20.98 14.24 3.36
N SER A 650 -20.33 13.96 4.50
CA SER A 650 -20.81 14.41 5.81
C SER A 650 -20.73 15.93 6.04
N HIS A 651 -20.07 16.66 5.15
CA HIS A 651 -19.94 18.12 5.16
C HIS A 651 -20.64 18.82 3.97
N ASP A 652 -21.54 18.13 3.26
CA ASP A 652 -22.31 18.66 2.13
C ASP A 652 -21.44 19.25 0.99
N ILE A 653 -20.27 18.68 0.71
CA ILE A 653 -19.44 19.03 -0.47
C ILE A 653 -19.74 18.08 -1.64
N ALA A 654 -20.04 16.83 -1.35
CA ALA A 654 -20.24 15.80 -2.36
C ALA A 654 -21.40 14.85 -2.03
N ARG A 655 -21.83 14.07 -3.02
CA ARG A 655 -22.86 13.02 -2.88
C ARG A 655 -22.62 11.90 -3.87
N VAL A 656 -23.30 10.78 -3.65
CA VAL A 656 -23.57 9.79 -4.71
C VAL A 656 -24.99 9.99 -5.20
N GLU A 657 -25.16 10.08 -6.51
CA GLU A 657 -26.44 10.22 -7.18
C GLU A 657 -26.85 8.84 -7.73
N PHE A 658 -27.89 8.24 -7.15
CA PHE A 658 -28.34 6.88 -7.45
C PHE A 658 -29.41 6.86 -8.56
N VAL A 659 -29.12 6.18 -9.66
CA VAL A 659 -30.05 5.99 -10.79
C VAL A 659 -30.77 4.65 -10.63
N HIS A 660 -32.10 4.70 -10.63
CA HIS A 660 -32.96 3.53 -10.52
C HIS A 660 -33.76 3.31 -11.80
N ASP A 661 -34.14 2.07 -12.08
CA ASP A 661 -35.09 1.73 -13.15
C ASP A 661 -36.55 1.97 -12.73
N ASP A 662 -37.50 1.78 -13.65
CA ASP A 662 -38.95 1.89 -13.40
C ASP A 662 -39.48 0.90 -12.34
N SER A 663 -38.70 -0.13 -12.00
CA SER A 663 -39.00 -1.12 -10.95
C SER A 663 -38.37 -0.77 -9.59
N GLY A 664 -37.56 0.30 -9.51
CA GLY A 664 -36.85 0.72 -8.30
C GLY A 664 -35.53 -0.01 -8.04
N ASN A 665 -34.98 -0.76 -9.00
CA ASN A 665 -33.66 -1.38 -8.86
C ASN A 665 -32.56 -0.36 -9.16
N LEU A 666 -31.45 -0.40 -8.43
CA LEU A 666 -30.28 0.44 -8.72
C LEU A 666 -29.57 -0.03 -9.99
N VAL A 667 -29.50 0.81 -11.02
CA VAL A 667 -28.87 0.49 -12.32
C VAL A 667 -27.64 1.34 -12.64
N ASP A 668 -27.51 2.53 -12.05
CA ASP A 668 -26.28 3.31 -12.10
C ASP A 668 -26.06 4.17 -10.84
N ALA A 669 -24.86 4.69 -10.67
CA ALA A 669 -24.52 5.64 -9.62
C ALA A 669 -23.42 6.60 -10.08
N PHE A 670 -23.55 7.88 -9.75
CA PHE A 670 -22.58 8.91 -10.12
C PHE A 670 -22.02 9.61 -8.89
N ALA A 671 -20.69 9.72 -8.83
CA ALA A 671 -20.02 10.63 -7.90
C ALA A 671 -20.28 12.07 -8.35
N ARG A 672 -20.88 12.90 -7.50
CA ARG A 672 -21.12 14.33 -7.77
C ARG A 672 -20.47 15.19 -6.70
N VAL A 673 -19.78 16.24 -7.12
CA VAL A 673 -19.25 17.30 -6.25
C VAL A 673 -20.04 18.58 -6.51
N ASP A 674 -20.45 19.29 -5.47
CA ASP A 674 -20.91 20.67 -5.61
C ASP A 674 -19.70 21.58 -5.83
N ARG A 675 -19.57 22.11 -7.05
CA ARG A 675 -18.43 22.95 -7.45
C ARG A 675 -18.28 24.18 -6.57
N LYS A 676 -19.39 24.78 -6.13
CA LYS A 676 -19.36 25.96 -5.27
C LYS A 676 -18.90 25.57 -3.86
N ALA A 677 -19.42 24.48 -3.30
CA ALA A 677 -19.00 24.00 -1.98
C ALA A 677 -17.52 23.57 -1.95
N ALA A 678 -17.02 22.93 -3.00
CA ALA A 678 -15.60 22.58 -3.11
C ALA A 678 -14.70 23.82 -3.15
N LEU A 679 -15.07 24.86 -3.93
CA LEU A 679 -14.30 26.10 -4.03
C LEU A 679 -14.37 26.97 -2.76
N GLU A 680 -15.55 27.10 -2.14
CA GLU A 680 -15.74 27.98 -0.97
C GLU A 680 -15.36 27.32 0.37
N ARG A 681 -15.57 25.99 0.52
CA ARG A 681 -15.43 25.28 1.80
C ARG A 681 -14.46 24.09 1.77
N GLY A 682 -14.05 23.63 0.58
CA GLY A 682 -13.21 22.42 0.43
C GLY A 682 -11.92 22.49 1.24
N LYS A 683 -11.21 23.62 1.21
CA LYS A 683 -9.99 23.81 2.01
C LYS A 683 -10.25 23.74 3.52
N GLU A 684 -11.33 24.35 4.01
CA GLU A 684 -11.67 24.32 5.44
C GLU A 684 -11.99 22.90 5.92
N VAL A 685 -12.87 22.20 5.21
CA VAL A 685 -13.33 20.85 5.56
C VAL A 685 -12.20 19.82 5.49
N MET A 686 -11.33 19.89 4.47
CA MET A 686 -10.14 19.03 4.43
C MET A 686 -9.12 19.41 5.51
N GLY A 687 -9.08 20.69 5.91
CA GLY A 687 -8.25 21.16 7.02
C GLY A 687 -8.61 20.51 8.36
N GLN A 688 -9.91 20.34 8.63
CA GLN A 688 -10.42 19.68 9.82
C GLN A 688 -9.99 18.19 9.87
N LEU A 689 -10.12 17.46 8.75
CA LEU A 689 -9.68 16.06 8.65
C LEU A 689 -8.17 15.90 8.89
N LEU A 690 -7.37 16.82 8.37
CA LEU A 690 -5.92 16.81 8.55
C LEU A 690 -5.49 17.02 10.01
N VAL A 691 -6.21 17.83 10.79
CA VAL A 691 -5.93 18.00 12.22
C VAL A 691 -6.29 16.72 12.99
N GLU A 692 -7.44 16.09 12.71
CA GLU A 692 -7.79 14.80 13.30
C GLU A 692 -6.71 13.72 13.04
N ILE A 693 -6.21 13.62 11.80
CA ILE A 693 -5.23 12.58 11.44
C ILE A 693 -3.81 12.91 11.95
N GLN A 694 -3.29 14.12 11.69
CA GLN A 694 -1.92 14.49 12.05
C GLN A 694 -1.70 14.47 13.56
N VAL A 695 -2.70 14.89 14.36
CA VAL A 695 -2.52 14.94 15.82
C VAL A 695 -2.29 13.54 16.40
N ARG A 696 -3.10 12.56 16.00
CA ARG A 696 -2.98 11.17 16.45
C ARG A 696 -1.70 10.50 15.92
N LYS A 697 -1.29 10.83 14.69
CA LYS A 697 0.03 10.45 14.16
C LYS A 697 1.14 10.99 15.06
N SER A 698 1.16 12.29 15.36
CA SER A 698 2.23 12.93 16.14
C SER A 698 2.34 12.44 17.58
N THR A 699 1.22 12.15 18.25
CA THR A 699 1.21 11.65 19.65
C THR A 699 1.37 10.13 19.77
N GLY A 700 1.30 9.38 18.67
CA GLY A 700 1.31 7.92 18.71
C GLY A 700 0.06 7.33 19.38
N ASP A 701 -1.10 7.99 19.23
CA ASP A 701 -2.38 7.54 19.77
C ASP A 701 -2.97 6.39 18.93
N GLY A 702 -2.38 5.19 19.02
CA GLY A 702 -2.85 3.99 18.33
C GLY A 702 -4.33 3.63 18.62
N PRO A 703 -4.81 3.67 19.87
CA PRO A 703 -6.21 3.38 20.19
C PRO A 703 -7.19 4.41 19.58
N GLY A 704 -6.91 5.71 19.71
CA GLY A 704 -7.75 6.76 19.14
C GLY A 704 -7.66 6.83 17.62
N ALA A 705 -6.50 6.53 17.03
CA ALA A 705 -6.31 6.39 15.59
C ALA A 705 -7.13 5.22 15.03
N THR A 706 -7.00 4.04 15.65
CA THR A 706 -7.77 2.85 15.27
C THR A 706 -9.26 3.13 15.33
N LYS A 707 -9.75 3.77 16.41
CA LYS A 707 -11.17 4.14 16.54
C LYS A 707 -11.60 5.12 15.45
N PHE A 708 -10.97 6.30 15.39
CA PHE A 708 -11.34 7.38 14.47
C PHE A 708 -11.32 6.90 13.01
N TYR A 709 -10.25 6.21 12.62
CA TYR A 709 -10.06 5.81 11.23
C TYR A 709 -10.99 4.67 10.81
N THR A 710 -11.27 3.71 11.71
CA THR A 710 -12.29 2.67 11.45
C THR A 710 -13.70 3.26 11.34
N GLU A 711 -14.04 4.25 12.18
CA GLU A 711 -15.33 4.96 12.10
C GLU A 711 -15.43 5.80 10.80
N LEU A 712 -14.35 6.44 10.37
CA LEU A 712 -14.27 7.23 9.13
C LEU A 712 -14.43 6.37 7.86
N THR A 713 -13.81 5.18 7.82
CA THR A 713 -13.74 4.37 6.60
C THR A 713 -14.79 3.27 6.52
N ALA A 714 -15.57 3.04 7.57
CA ALA A 714 -16.66 2.06 7.57
C ALA A 714 -17.78 2.49 6.60
N PRO A 715 -18.07 1.74 5.51
CA PRO A 715 -19.12 2.11 4.57
C PRO A 715 -20.51 1.92 5.18
N SER A 716 -21.43 2.83 4.86
CA SER A 716 -22.83 2.71 5.27
C SER A 716 -23.51 1.43 4.75
N ALA A 717 -24.57 0.97 5.42
CA ALA A 717 -25.32 -0.21 4.99
C ALA A 717 -25.84 -0.08 3.55
N GLU A 718 -26.33 1.09 3.14
CA GLU A 718 -26.75 1.32 1.75
C GLU A 718 -25.59 1.20 0.74
N TRP A 719 -24.38 1.62 1.13
CA TRP A 719 -23.20 1.45 0.29
C TRP A 719 -22.76 -0.02 0.19
N VAL A 720 -22.91 -0.79 1.27
CA VAL A 720 -22.61 -2.23 1.30
C VAL A 720 -23.65 -3.05 0.52
N ASP A 721 -24.94 -2.78 0.74
CA ASP A 721 -26.04 -3.62 0.28
C ASP A 721 -26.50 -3.29 -1.15
N LYS A 722 -26.38 -2.02 -1.57
CA LYS A 722 -26.82 -1.56 -2.92
C LYS A 722 -25.68 -1.14 -3.82
N LEU A 723 -24.81 -0.22 -3.35
CA LEU A 723 -23.79 0.38 -4.21
C LEU A 723 -22.64 -0.59 -4.53
N ARG A 724 -22.19 -1.37 -3.55
CA ARG A 724 -21.08 -2.33 -3.75
C ARG A 724 -21.35 -3.40 -4.81
N PRO A 725 -22.54 -4.04 -4.88
CA PRO A 725 -22.89 -4.92 -6.01
C PRO A 725 -22.74 -4.25 -7.38
N LEU A 726 -23.21 -2.99 -7.53
CA LEU A 726 -23.03 -2.21 -8.76
C LEU A 726 -21.55 -1.89 -9.03
N VAL A 727 -20.77 -1.57 -7.99
CA VAL A 727 -19.33 -1.31 -8.09
C VAL A 727 -18.56 -2.55 -8.55
N LEU A 728 -18.90 -3.73 -8.04
CA LEU A 728 -18.33 -5.01 -8.48
C LEU A 728 -18.76 -5.37 -9.92
N ALA A 729 -20.02 -5.13 -10.29
CA ALA A 729 -20.51 -5.36 -11.65
C ALA A 729 -19.87 -4.42 -12.70
N LYS A 730 -19.43 -3.23 -12.28
CA LYS A 730 -18.71 -2.25 -13.10
C LYS A 730 -17.23 -2.12 -12.73
N LYS A 731 -16.62 -3.17 -12.13
CA LYS A 731 -15.19 -3.17 -11.80
C LYS A 731 -14.34 -3.08 -13.07
N LEU A 732 -13.17 -2.44 -12.95
CA LEU A 732 -12.22 -2.30 -14.06
C LEU A 732 -10.97 -3.13 -13.78
N PRO A 733 -10.55 -4.03 -14.69
CA PRO A 733 -9.36 -4.85 -14.49
C PRO A 733 -8.11 -3.99 -14.33
N ARG A 734 -7.22 -4.37 -13.41
CA ARG A 734 -5.99 -3.60 -13.16
C ARG A 734 -5.04 -3.68 -14.35
N LYS A 735 -4.35 -2.57 -14.62
CA LYS A 735 -3.34 -2.46 -15.67
C LYS A 735 -2.16 -3.39 -15.37
N VAL A 736 -1.79 -4.20 -16.35
CA VAL A 736 -0.60 -5.04 -16.34
C VAL A 736 0.50 -4.32 -17.09
N PHE A 737 1.69 -4.20 -16.52
CA PHE A 737 2.82 -3.58 -17.18
C PHE A 737 3.71 -4.64 -17.84
N VAL A 738 3.81 -4.59 -19.18
CA VAL A 738 4.88 -5.31 -19.87
C VAL A 738 6.17 -4.51 -19.73
N GLN A 739 7.05 -4.98 -18.85
CA GLN A 739 8.34 -4.35 -18.60
C GLN A 739 9.38 -4.87 -19.60
N PRO A 740 10.26 -4.00 -20.13
CA PRO A 740 11.36 -4.44 -20.97
C PRO A 740 12.42 -5.19 -20.17
N ASN A 741 13.31 -5.87 -20.87
CA ASN A 741 14.56 -6.40 -20.32
C ASN A 741 15.75 -5.62 -20.88
N THR A 742 16.89 -5.69 -20.21
CA THR A 742 18.17 -5.18 -20.73
C THR A 742 19.19 -6.32 -20.78
N VAL A 743 19.99 -6.38 -21.85
CA VAL A 743 20.90 -7.49 -22.13
C VAL A 743 22.26 -6.94 -22.56
N VAL A 744 23.35 -7.42 -21.95
CA VAL A 744 24.72 -7.10 -22.41
C VAL A 744 25.04 -7.95 -23.64
N ASN A 745 25.33 -7.30 -24.77
CA ASN A 745 25.81 -7.95 -25.99
C ASN A 745 27.19 -8.59 -25.74
N PRO A 746 27.36 -9.92 -25.83
CA PRO A 746 28.64 -10.57 -25.50
C PRO A 746 29.81 -10.23 -26.44
N SER A 747 29.54 -9.62 -27.60
CA SER A 747 30.56 -9.27 -28.61
C SER A 747 31.09 -7.85 -28.47
N THR A 748 30.28 -6.90 -27.98
CA THR A 748 30.67 -5.48 -27.81
C THR A 748 30.73 -5.03 -26.35
N GLY A 749 30.07 -5.73 -25.44
CA GLY A 749 29.89 -5.32 -24.05
C GLY A 749 28.99 -4.09 -23.89
N ASP A 750 28.16 -3.77 -24.89
CA ASP A 750 27.13 -2.73 -24.79
C ASP A 750 25.80 -3.32 -24.30
N VAL A 751 24.91 -2.50 -23.76
CA VAL A 751 23.58 -2.93 -23.31
C VAL A 751 22.52 -2.61 -24.37
N GLU A 752 21.78 -3.65 -24.77
CA GLU A 752 20.62 -3.57 -25.63
C GLU A 752 19.33 -3.58 -24.79
N LEU A 753 18.31 -2.85 -25.25
CA LEU A 753 16.97 -2.84 -24.66
C LEU A 753 16.07 -3.80 -25.45
N VAL A 754 15.40 -4.71 -24.74
CA VAL A 754 14.42 -5.63 -25.32
C VAL A 754 13.03 -5.21 -24.86
N GLU A 755 12.28 -4.54 -25.73
CA GLU A 755 10.86 -4.25 -25.55
C GLU A 755 10.00 -5.39 -26.10
N TYR A 756 8.84 -5.61 -25.49
CA TYR A 756 7.91 -6.71 -25.81
C TYR A 756 6.54 -6.17 -26.27
N PRO A 757 5.75 -6.96 -27.03
CA PRO A 757 4.39 -6.59 -27.41
C PRO A 757 3.51 -6.28 -26.20
N THR A 758 2.60 -5.30 -26.32
CA THR A 758 1.62 -4.97 -25.28
C THR A 758 0.44 -5.95 -25.28
N THR A 759 0.74 -7.23 -25.02
CA THR A 759 -0.21 -8.35 -24.98
C THR A 759 0.14 -9.31 -23.85
N PRO A 760 -0.78 -10.21 -23.40
CA PRO A 760 -0.48 -11.21 -22.37
C PRO A 760 0.71 -12.12 -22.72
N GLU A 761 0.89 -12.45 -24.01
CA GLU A 761 2.03 -13.21 -24.53
C GLU A 761 3.34 -12.44 -24.34
N GLY A 762 3.36 -11.15 -24.65
CA GLY A 762 4.53 -10.28 -24.45
C GLY A 762 4.90 -10.13 -22.97
N VAL A 763 3.91 -10.10 -22.08
CA VAL A 763 4.14 -10.17 -20.61
C VAL A 763 4.82 -11.49 -20.27
N VAL A 764 4.25 -12.64 -20.64
CA VAL A 764 4.81 -13.98 -20.36
C VAL A 764 6.22 -14.13 -20.92
N GLN A 765 6.46 -13.69 -22.16
CA GLN A 765 7.79 -13.67 -22.78
C GLN A 765 8.78 -12.82 -21.97
N SER A 766 8.38 -11.61 -21.56
CA SER A 766 9.26 -10.71 -20.80
C SER A 766 9.80 -11.33 -19.51
N PHE A 767 9.00 -12.16 -18.81
CA PHE A 767 9.45 -12.86 -17.60
C PHE A 767 10.29 -14.10 -17.91
N ILE A 768 10.01 -14.85 -18.99
CA ILE A 768 10.83 -15.99 -19.42
C ILE A 768 12.25 -15.55 -19.76
N GLU A 769 12.39 -14.42 -20.46
CA GLU A 769 13.69 -13.87 -20.87
C GLU A 769 14.38 -13.05 -19.77
N ARG A 770 13.73 -12.84 -18.62
CA ARG A 770 14.31 -12.20 -17.42
C ARG A 770 15.10 -13.16 -16.53
N ASP A 771 14.90 -14.46 -16.71
CA ASP A 771 15.75 -15.56 -16.21
C ASP A 771 15.93 -15.72 -14.68
N LEU A 772 14.90 -15.27 -13.92
CA LEU A 772 14.85 -15.16 -12.45
C LEU A 772 15.30 -16.39 -11.64
#